data_AF-A0A0C9V2K3-F1
#
_entry.id   AF-A0A0C9V2K3-F1
#
_cell.length_a   1.000
_cell.length_b   1.000
_cell.length_c   1.000
_cell.angle_alpha   90.00
_cell.angle_beta   90.00
_cell.angle_gamma   90.00
#
_symmetry.space_group_name_H-M   'P 1'
#
loop_
_entity.id
_entity.type
_entity.pdbx_description
1 polymer ?
#
loop_
_entity_poly.entity_id
_entity_poly.type
_entity_poly.pdbx_seq_one_letter_code
_entity_poly.pdbx_strand_id
1 'polypeptide(L)'
;MDWIAVPGRNAADRWEARLKDWIIEYMKVICAEAHGLPVIVCTAVMEYPITQDTTHWSPLDDNTSLNRYALLLYFFFLAILYSINNQERIDHLALLPEDTTRARTLLNALNDSQEPKIHLIHAVFLPLCYIRKPTGNIIAPYKWNNPLECLITIHALQEKGQFIDPSLATPIFTQLKYHIRGAILYEGLRTMSKHDNDPLESFKAIAKQTIKVGTNTPFNAIRIYQKYATALAMSRHLLSICAWQQGLIQALEETEAAVKEILLGLDINIQISRKDGDNWSDVKTPGYSWTEHSHLKAKFKNILMKHYIEHGNIFIAFEMEILRQLGEINQRICMLVYFLPGGNSRISEHGDHKPVNGNRSRTVFRDGDDIWFAIRRTKTENRTQMDTFIPTKCPPRLSRLIETLQLVLRPFETTLVQHLFGEEACLITKQFFWEFLPGYCDINVGAQEYRQLYVEICRVFVGSELESFLDGDDVSDDDVGIRQQSHSAAVARTHYAVEEGCLPSMTSQMLRQFGRISDMFCEVWGGKEGKPARQPIRTRQNIIQEVASTLSNSLNANSNLSEAAIVRIVSATLSHLHAQWAQELSTSIKKNIVDSLIDLGLANPQTVPVPYSGKLGAASQRSDTPSNEDTIIEPSISLQQDLTLLTLNHLQLELQQSTSNCLQREFQQSTALQSAVTPSPSNAQVPQVCSDIFLLALLQKHFPRIENPIFKSAAQTKMVRMSLERIQNFVAVMSTGGGKSLSWVLPA
;
A
#
# COMPACT_ATOMS: atom_id res chain seq x y z
N MET A 1 37.54 -5.21 1.55
CA MET A 1 36.44 -5.05 2.52
C MET A 1 36.85 -5.68 3.85
N ASP A 2 38.08 -5.41 4.28
CA ASP A 2 38.73 -6.09 5.42
C ASP A 2 38.41 -5.43 6.78
N TRP A 3 37.32 -4.66 6.83
CA TRP A 3 36.90 -3.90 8.02
C TRP A 3 36.11 -4.76 9.00
N ILE A 4 35.43 -5.81 8.53
CA ILE A 4 34.66 -6.76 9.35
C ILE A 4 34.87 -8.17 8.79
N ALA A 5 36.08 -8.71 8.94
CA ALA A 5 36.27 -10.15 8.75
C ALA A 5 35.64 -10.86 9.97
N VAL A 6 34.48 -11.50 9.77
CA VAL A 6 33.87 -12.33 10.80
C VAL A 6 34.79 -13.53 11.05
N PRO A 7 35.21 -13.80 12.30
CA PRO A 7 36.07 -14.96 12.57
C PRO A 7 35.34 -16.26 12.19
N GLY A 8 36.07 -17.20 11.59
CA GLY A 8 35.55 -18.54 11.30
C GLY A 8 35.09 -19.26 12.59
N ARG A 9 34.13 -20.19 12.46
CA ARG A 9 33.40 -20.89 13.54
C ARG A 9 34.25 -21.68 14.56
N ASN A 10 35.58 -21.71 14.44
CA ASN A 10 36.46 -22.55 15.27
C ASN A 10 37.13 -21.81 16.44
N ALA A 11 36.52 -20.74 16.97
CA ALA A 11 37.16 -19.81 17.91
C ALA A 11 36.43 -19.69 19.26
N ALA A 12 36.06 -20.80 19.88
CA ALA A 12 35.36 -20.81 21.18
C ALA A 12 36.12 -20.08 22.32
N ASP A 13 37.46 -19.97 22.21
CA ASP A 13 38.32 -19.35 23.22
C ASP A 13 38.61 -17.85 23.00
N ARG A 14 38.08 -17.24 21.92
CA ARG A 14 38.38 -15.82 21.67
C ARG A 14 37.36 -14.88 22.33
N TRP A 15 37.82 -13.66 22.65
CA TRP A 15 37.01 -12.62 23.30
C TRP A 15 35.76 -12.23 22.48
N GLU A 16 35.77 -12.47 21.17
CA GLU A 16 34.62 -12.25 20.27
C GLU A 16 33.43 -13.15 20.63
N ALA A 17 33.63 -14.40 21.06
CA ALA A 17 32.53 -15.26 21.49
C ALA A 17 31.90 -14.72 22.79
N ARG A 18 32.77 -14.39 23.77
CA ARG A 18 32.38 -13.80 25.06
C ARG A 18 31.60 -12.49 24.90
N LEU A 19 31.99 -11.65 23.93
CA LEU A 19 31.31 -10.39 23.65
C LEU A 19 29.82 -10.61 23.34
N LYS A 20 29.49 -11.62 22.53
CA LYS A 20 28.09 -11.91 22.18
C LYS A 20 27.29 -12.33 23.41
N ASP A 21 27.87 -13.19 24.25
CA ASP A 21 27.21 -13.66 25.48
C ASP A 21 27.00 -12.51 26.46
N TRP A 22 27.98 -11.61 26.61
CA TRP A 22 27.86 -10.42 27.47
C TRP A 22 26.79 -9.45 26.98
N ILE A 23 26.60 -9.32 25.66
CA ILE A 23 25.52 -8.52 25.07
C ILE A 23 24.15 -9.14 25.37
N ILE A 24 24.02 -10.46 25.26
CA ILE A 24 22.77 -11.16 25.58
C ILE A 24 22.43 -10.98 27.06
N GLU A 25 23.40 -11.14 27.96
CA GLU A 25 23.18 -10.91 29.39
C GLU A 25 22.83 -9.46 29.71
N TYR A 26 23.46 -8.48 29.05
CA TYR A 26 23.06 -7.08 29.15
C TYR A 26 21.59 -6.86 28.75
N MET A 27 21.14 -7.46 27.65
CA MET A 27 19.75 -7.39 27.22
C MET A 27 18.80 -8.07 28.21
N LYS A 28 19.17 -9.23 28.76
CA LYS A 28 18.36 -9.95 29.76
C LYS A 28 18.18 -9.13 31.03
N VAL A 29 19.24 -8.50 31.53
CA VAL A 29 19.16 -7.62 32.70
C VAL A 29 18.22 -6.45 32.44
N ILE A 30 18.33 -5.79 31.29
CA ILE A 30 17.38 -4.72 30.92
C ILE A 30 15.94 -5.23 30.90
N CYS A 31 15.70 -6.41 30.33
CA CYS A 31 14.35 -6.99 30.27
C CYS A 31 13.83 -7.31 31.66
N ALA A 32 14.66 -7.90 32.54
CA ALA A 32 14.28 -8.21 33.92
C ALA A 32 13.90 -6.95 34.70
N GLU A 33 14.72 -5.90 34.59
CA GLU A 33 14.47 -4.60 35.23
C GLU A 33 13.16 -3.97 34.73
N ALA A 34 12.88 -4.07 33.43
CA ALA A 34 11.68 -3.49 32.83
C ALA A 34 10.37 -4.10 33.33
N HIS A 35 10.35 -5.39 33.66
CA HIS A 35 9.17 -6.07 34.20
C HIS A 35 8.73 -5.52 35.57
N GLY A 36 9.65 -4.95 36.33
CA GLY A 36 9.37 -4.38 37.65
C GLY A 36 8.85 -2.94 37.62
N LEU A 37 8.77 -2.30 36.45
CA LEU A 37 8.53 -0.86 36.35
C LEU A 37 7.06 -0.48 36.14
N PRO A 38 6.65 0.71 36.64
CA PRO A 38 5.36 1.28 36.31
C PRO A 38 5.18 1.46 34.80
N VAL A 39 3.99 1.17 34.29
CA VAL A 39 3.65 1.28 32.85
C VAL A 39 4.00 2.66 32.30
N ILE A 40 3.83 3.73 33.09
CA ILE A 40 4.15 5.10 32.67
C ILE A 40 5.64 5.29 32.34
N VAL A 41 6.55 4.59 33.02
CA VAL A 41 8.00 4.61 32.74
C VAL A 41 8.25 3.89 31.42
N CYS A 42 7.65 2.71 31.22
CA CYS A 42 7.74 1.96 29.97
C CYS A 42 7.12 2.73 28.78
N THR A 43 6.08 3.54 29.00
CA THR A 43 5.53 4.47 28.00
C THR A 43 6.49 5.62 27.72
N ALA A 44 7.15 6.17 28.74
CA ALA A 44 8.12 7.23 28.58
C ALA A 44 9.33 6.80 27.70
N VAL A 45 9.73 5.52 27.79
CA VAL A 45 10.77 4.90 26.94
C VAL A 45 10.42 4.95 25.44
N MET A 46 9.13 4.96 25.09
CA MET A 46 8.72 4.90 23.70
C MET A 46 8.85 6.24 22.98
N GLU A 47 8.50 7.33 23.65
CA GLU A 47 8.51 8.68 23.09
C GLU A 47 8.54 9.75 24.20
N TYR A 48 9.25 10.86 23.95
CA TYR A 48 9.27 12.02 24.84
C TYR A 48 9.07 13.33 24.06
N PRO A 49 8.15 14.24 24.48
CA PRO A 49 7.20 14.07 25.58
C PRO A 49 6.15 12.98 25.28
N ILE A 50 5.60 12.38 26.34
CA ILE A 50 4.57 11.34 26.24
C ILE A 50 3.30 11.96 25.65
N THR A 51 2.67 11.28 24.70
CA THR A 51 1.38 11.66 24.11
C THR A 51 0.30 10.64 24.48
N GLN A 52 -0.99 11.02 24.34
CA GLN A 52 -2.12 10.14 24.68
C GLN A 52 -2.12 8.81 23.90
N ASP A 53 -1.53 8.80 22.69
CA ASP A 53 -1.46 7.63 21.82
C ASP A 53 -0.18 6.78 22.01
N THR A 54 0.66 7.12 22.99
CA THR A 54 1.95 6.44 23.18
C THR A 54 1.73 5.06 23.79
N THR A 55 2.13 4.02 23.08
CA THR A 55 2.15 2.64 23.60
C THR A 55 3.29 2.48 24.60
N HIS A 56 3.20 1.48 25.48
CA HIS A 56 4.29 1.13 26.39
C HIS A 56 5.35 0.27 25.68
N TRP A 57 6.62 0.42 26.08
CA TRP A 57 7.69 -0.46 25.61
C TRP A 57 7.49 -1.87 26.16
N SER A 58 7.55 -2.87 25.29
CA SER A 58 7.47 -4.28 25.66
C SER A 58 8.86 -4.92 25.59
N PRO A 59 9.37 -5.49 26.70
CA PRO A 59 10.59 -6.29 26.69
C PRO A 59 10.48 -7.50 25.75
N LEU A 60 11.62 -7.98 25.25
CA LEU A 60 11.69 -9.22 24.48
C LEU A 60 11.86 -10.41 25.43
N ASP A 61 10.84 -11.25 25.54
CA ASP A 61 10.84 -12.40 26.45
C ASP A 61 11.38 -13.68 25.79
N ASP A 62 11.39 -13.74 24.46
CA ASP A 62 11.80 -14.93 23.73
C ASP A 62 13.30 -14.92 23.38
N ASN A 63 13.98 -16.02 23.73
CA ASN A 63 15.42 -16.19 23.50
C ASN A 63 15.81 -16.06 22.01
N THR A 64 14.90 -16.40 21.09
CA THR A 64 15.14 -16.31 19.64
C THR A 64 15.25 -14.85 19.18
N SER A 65 14.32 -13.99 19.59
CA SER A 65 14.34 -12.56 19.31
C SER A 65 15.50 -11.87 20.01
N LEU A 66 15.80 -12.23 21.26
CA LEU A 66 16.97 -11.70 21.97
C LEU A 66 18.26 -11.98 21.21
N ASN A 67 18.48 -13.24 20.79
CA ASN A 67 19.64 -13.60 19.98
C ASN A 67 19.71 -12.83 18.66
N ARG A 68 18.58 -12.67 17.98
CA ARG A 68 18.51 -11.92 16.72
C ARG A 68 18.86 -10.44 16.92
N TYR A 69 18.38 -9.81 17.99
CA TYR A 69 18.65 -8.41 18.29
C TYR A 69 20.08 -8.20 18.79
N ALA A 70 20.64 -9.15 19.54
CA ALA A 70 22.02 -9.12 20.03
C ALA A 70 23.04 -9.07 18.89
N LEU A 71 22.77 -9.72 17.75
CA LEU A 71 23.67 -9.74 16.60
C LEU A 71 24.02 -8.36 16.06
N LEU A 72 23.05 -7.43 15.99
CA LEU A 72 23.32 -6.08 15.51
C LEU A 72 24.30 -5.35 16.42
N LEU A 73 24.08 -5.43 17.74
CA LEU A 73 24.96 -4.79 18.72
C LEU A 73 26.34 -5.46 18.72
N TYR A 74 26.38 -6.78 18.55
CA TYR A 74 27.61 -7.54 18.42
C TYR A 74 28.48 -7.04 17.26
N PHE A 75 27.92 -6.87 16.07
CA PHE A 75 28.67 -6.34 14.92
C PHE A 75 29.17 -4.90 15.14
N PHE A 76 28.36 -4.07 15.79
CA PHE A 76 28.76 -2.69 16.10
C PHE A 76 29.94 -2.67 17.07
N PHE A 77 29.90 -3.50 18.11
CA PHE A 77 30.98 -3.62 19.08
C PHE A 77 32.24 -4.20 18.46
N LEU A 78 32.14 -5.22 17.60
CA LEU A 78 33.29 -5.72 16.86
C LEU A 78 33.95 -4.62 16.02
N ALA A 79 33.16 -3.85 15.26
CA ALA A 79 33.68 -2.76 14.46
C ALA A 79 34.43 -1.71 15.31
N ILE A 80 33.88 -1.36 16.48
CA ILE A 80 34.56 -0.45 17.43
C ILE A 80 35.85 -1.08 17.97
N LEU A 81 35.78 -2.30 18.50
CA LEU A 81 36.89 -2.98 19.18
C LEU A 81 38.06 -3.29 18.24
N TYR A 82 37.81 -3.63 16.97
CA TYR A 82 38.86 -3.79 15.97
C TYR A 82 39.44 -2.44 15.48
N SER A 83 38.80 -1.32 15.80
CA SER A 83 39.24 0.01 15.37
C SER A 83 40.10 0.72 16.41
N ILE A 84 40.05 0.35 17.69
CA ILE A 84 40.69 1.10 18.80
C ILE A 84 42.22 1.23 18.73
N ASN A 85 42.89 0.47 17.86
CA ASN A 85 44.33 0.49 17.64
C ASN A 85 44.72 1.09 16.27
N ASN A 86 43.76 1.61 15.51
CA ASN A 86 44.00 2.20 14.19
C ASN A 86 43.34 3.59 14.14
N GLN A 87 44.18 4.63 14.06
CA GLN A 87 43.72 6.02 14.08
C GLN A 87 42.79 6.37 12.92
N GLU A 88 43.09 5.88 11.71
CA GLU A 88 42.26 6.10 10.53
C GLU A 88 40.85 5.53 10.74
N ARG A 89 40.74 4.32 11.31
CA ARG A 89 39.43 3.71 11.63
C ARG A 89 38.69 4.45 12.74
N ILE A 90 39.40 4.94 13.75
CA ILE A 90 38.85 5.77 14.83
C ILE A 90 38.23 7.04 14.24
N ASP A 91 38.96 7.71 13.34
CA ASP A 91 38.51 8.94 12.68
C ASP A 91 37.30 8.68 11.79
N HIS A 92 37.29 7.59 11.01
CA HIS A 92 36.16 7.21 10.16
C HIS A 92 34.90 6.82 10.95
N LEU A 93 35.04 6.19 12.11
CA LEU A 93 33.92 5.90 13.00
C LEU A 93 33.52 7.11 13.86
N ALA A 94 34.21 8.24 13.75
CA ALA A 94 34.02 9.43 14.56
C ALA A 94 34.06 9.15 16.08
N LEU A 95 34.91 8.20 16.51
CA LEU A 95 35.05 7.82 17.91
C LEU A 95 35.87 8.87 18.67
N LEU A 96 35.42 9.24 19.87
CA LEU A 96 36.13 10.17 20.74
C LEU A 96 37.19 9.44 21.59
N PRO A 97 38.17 10.16 22.17
CA PRO A 97 39.15 9.59 23.09
C PRO A 97 38.50 8.84 24.28
N GLU A 98 37.36 9.32 24.77
CA GLU A 98 36.62 8.65 25.84
C GLU A 98 35.98 7.34 25.37
N ASP A 99 35.51 7.28 24.13
CA ASP A 99 34.92 6.07 23.55
C ASP A 99 35.98 4.98 23.38
N THR A 100 37.15 5.36 22.84
CA THR A 100 38.28 4.43 22.69
C THR A 100 38.80 3.94 24.03
N THR A 101 38.81 4.78 25.07
CA THR A 101 39.16 4.39 26.44
C THR A 101 38.17 3.37 27.02
N ARG A 102 36.86 3.61 26.86
CA ARG A 102 35.80 2.68 27.29
C ARG A 102 35.87 1.36 26.53
N ALA A 103 36.08 1.41 25.22
CA ALA A 103 36.22 0.23 24.38
C ALA A 103 37.47 -0.59 24.73
N ARG A 104 38.61 0.06 25.04
CA ARG A 104 39.81 -0.63 25.53
C ARG A 104 39.60 -1.28 26.89
N THR A 105 38.87 -0.62 27.79
CA THR A 105 38.48 -1.19 29.08
C THR A 105 37.61 -2.43 28.91
N LEU A 106 36.64 -2.38 27.99
CA LEU A 106 35.83 -3.54 27.63
C LEU A 106 36.67 -4.66 27.03
N LEU A 107 37.59 -4.36 26.10
CA LEU A 107 38.45 -5.37 25.48
C LEU A 107 39.34 -6.08 26.52
N ASN A 108 39.96 -5.33 27.43
CA ASN A 108 40.78 -5.90 28.50
C ASN A 108 39.93 -6.82 29.39
N ALA A 109 38.74 -6.35 29.82
CA ALA A 109 37.83 -7.16 30.61
C ALA A 109 37.37 -8.43 29.87
N LEU A 110 37.12 -8.34 28.56
CA LEU A 110 36.76 -9.48 27.73
C LEU A 110 37.91 -10.46 27.53
N ASN A 111 39.18 -10.04 27.69
CA ASN A 111 40.32 -10.95 27.69
C ASN A 111 40.48 -11.62 29.06
N ASP A 112 40.36 -10.85 30.13
CA ASP A 112 40.73 -11.25 31.50
C ASP A 112 39.61 -11.94 32.29
N SER A 113 38.35 -11.73 31.92
CA SER A 113 37.17 -12.21 32.66
C SER A 113 36.30 -13.13 31.80
N GLN A 114 35.77 -14.18 32.43
CA GLN A 114 34.70 -14.99 31.84
C GLN A 114 33.31 -14.44 32.23
N GLU A 115 33.20 -13.83 33.42
CA GLU A 115 31.94 -13.29 33.91
C GLU A 115 31.50 -12.01 33.17
N PRO A 116 30.23 -11.92 32.72
CA PRO A 116 29.66 -10.76 32.05
C PRO A 116 29.71 -9.46 32.86
N LYS A 117 30.52 -8.49 32.40
CA LYS A 117 30.56 -7.14 32.98
C LYS A 117 29.62 -6.20 32.24
N ILE A 118 28.32 -6.36 32.50
CA ILE A 118 27.21 -5.67 31.83
C ILE A 118 27.37 -4.13 31.80
N HIS A 119 27.87 -3.54 32.89
CA HIS A 119 28.12 -2.11 32.97
C HIS A 119 29.15 -1.59 31.94
N LEU A 120 30.08 -2.43 31.47
CA LEU A 120 31.06 -2.07 30.43
C LEU A 120 30.43 -2.05 29.04
N ILE A 121 29.52 -3.00 28.75
CA ILE A 121 28.70 -2.98 27.52
C ILE A 121 27.89 -1.68 27.48
N HIS A 122 27.21 -1.37 28.59
CA HIS A 122 26.45 -0.15 28.71
C HIS A 122 27.30 1.12 28.56
N ALA A 123 28.48 1.16 29.21
CA ALA A 123 29.40 2.29 29.15
C ALA A 123 29.92 2.58 27.74
N VAL A 124 30.08 1.56 26.90
CA VAL A 124 30.47 1.74 25.49
C VAL A 124 29.29 2.21 24.64
N PHE A 125 28.09 1.65 24.83
CA PHE A 125 26.95 1.91 23.93
C PHE A 125 26.20 3.22 24.22
N LEU A 126 25.93 3.53 25.49
CA LEU A 126 25.13 4.69 25.87
C LEU A 126 25.68 6.02 25.30
N PRO A 127 26.99 6.31 25.34
CA PRO A 127 27.55 7.53 24.76
C PRO A 127 27.28 7.72 23.27
N LEU A 128 27.13 6.63 22.53
CA LEU A 128 26.82 6.66 21.09
C LEU A 128 25.38 7.11 20.84
N CYS A 129 24.50 7.03 21.85
CA CYS A 129 23.10 7.41 21.76
C CYS A 129 22.84 8.91 21.99
N TYR A 130 23.84 9.66 22.46
CA TYR A 130 23.72 11.09 22.75
C TYR A 130 24.15 11.97 21.58
N ILE A 131 23.70 13.23 21.59
CA ILE A 131 24.20 14.28 20.68
C ILE A 131 25.66 14.56 21.04
N ARG A 132 26.57 14.45 20.06
CA ARG A 132 27.96 14.85 20.22
C ARG A 132 28.07 16.36 20.16
N LYS A 133 28.68 16.97 21.17
CA LYS A 133 29.07 18.38 21.12
C LYS A 133 30.27 18.50 20.17
N PRO A 134 30.33 19.49 19.27
CA PRO A 134 31.53 19.73 18.47
C PRO A 134 32.69 20.02 19.42
N THR A 135 33.78 19.25 19.32
CA THR A 135 35.03 19.51 20.02
C THR A 135 35.96 20.30 19.11
N GLY A 136 36.27 21.55 19.47
CA GLY A 136 37.22 22.43 18.75
C GLY A 136 36.62 23.31 17.64
N ASN A 137 37.48 23.92 16.83
CA ASN A 137 37.16 24.84 15.71
C ASN A 137 36.50 24.15 14.49
N ILE A 138 35.89 22.98 14.67
CA ILE A 138 35.31 22.21 13.56
C ILE A 138 33.88 22.66 13.28
N ILE A 139 33.66 22.83 11.98
CA ILE A 139 32.47 23.25 11.23
C ILE A 139 31.21 22.52 11.70
N ALA A 140 30.06 23.19 11.53
CA ALA A 140 28.68 22.80 11.80
C ALA A 140 28.39 21.27 11.85
N PRO A 141 27.45 20.81 12.70
CA PRO A 141 27.11 19.41 12.86
C PRO A 141 26.92 18.69 11.50
N TYR A 142 27.82 17.76 11.20
CA TYR A 142 27.83 16.96 9.97
C TYR A 142 27.38 15.52 10.26
N LYS A 143 26.64 14.91 9.33
CA LYS A 143 26.03 13.58 9.49
C LYS A 143 27.03 12.49 9.90
N TRP A 144 28.24 12.54 9.36
CA TRP A 144 29.28 11.55 9.62
C TRP A 144 30.07 11.79 10.92
N ASN A 145 29.67 12.76 11.73
CA ASN A 145 30.24 12.97 13.07
C ASN A 145 29.54 12.12 14.14
N ASN A 146 28.61 11.23 13.74
CA ASN A 146 27.84 10.37 14.63
C ASN A 146 28.23 8.90 14.41
N PRO A 147 28.89 8.25 15.40
CA PRO A 147 29.33 6.86 15.24
C PRO A 147 28.20 5.87 14.97
N LEU A 148 27.00 6.07 15.52
CA LEU A 148 25.88 5.17 15.22
C LEU A 148 25.51 5.23 13.74
N GLU A 149 25.56 6.41 13.12
CA GLU A 149 25.26 6.55 11.69
C GLU A 149 26.37 5.93 10.83
N CYS A 150 27.65 6.10 11.20
CA CYS A 150 28.76 5.42 10.54
C CYS A 150 28.62 3.89 10.63
N LEU A 151 28.30 3.36 11.82
CA LEU A 151 28.13 1.92 12.05
C LEU A 151 26.94 1.35 11.27
N ILE A 152 25.82 2.06 11.20
CA ILE A 152 24.67 1.68 10.35
C ILE A 152 25.10 1.61 8.89
N THR A 153 25.82 2.62 8.39
CA THR A 153 26.26 2.66 7.00
C THR A 153 27.21 1.52 6.65
N ILE A 154 28.18 1.22 7.53
CA ILE A 154 29.08 0.09 7.34
C ILE A 154 28.31 -1.23 7.35
N HIS A 155 27.38 -1.40 8.31
CA HIS A 155 26.57 -2.62 8.40
C HIS A 155 25.62 -2.81 7.21
N ALA A 156 25.18 -1.71 6.59
CA ALA A 156 24.32 -1.72 5.41
C ALA A 156 25.09 -1.95 4.08
N LEU A 157 26.42 -1.96 4.10
CA LEU A 157 27.24 -2.12 2.89
C LEU A 157 27.49 -3.60 2.57
N GLN A 158 27.24 -4.00 1.32
CA GLN A 158 27.45 -5.35 0.80
C GLN A 158 28.81 -5.47 0.09
N GLU A 159 29.26 -6.71 -0.15
CA GLU A 159 30.57 -7.08 -0.77
C GLU A 159 30.91 -6.35 -2.08
N LYS A 160 29.90 -5.94 -2.85
CA LYS A 160 30.07 -5.21 -4.12
C LYS A 160 30.06 -3.68 -3.98
N GLY A 161 30.09 -3.16 -2.75
CA GLY A 161 29.97 -1.73 -2.46
C GLY A 161 28.54 -1.18 -2.62
N GLN A 162 27.54 -2.05 -2.74
CA GLN A 162 26.13 -1.68 -2.81
C GLN A 162 25.52 -1.67 -1.40
N PHE A 163 24.54 -0.79 -1.17
CA PHE A 163 23.76 -0.82 0.07
C PHE A 163 22.66 -1.88 0.02
N ILE A 164 22.32 -2.45 1.17
CA ILE A 164 21.17 -3.36 1.31
C ILE A 164 19.86 -2.71 0.87
N ASP A 165 18.91 -3.55 0.44
CA ASP A 165 17.58 -3.13 0.05
C ASP A 165 16.84 -2.40 1.20
N PRO A 166 16.02 -1.36 0.92
CA PRO A 166 15.23 -0.66 1.94
C PRO A 166 14.36 -1.58 2.81
N SER A 167 13.85 -2.68 2.25
CA SER A 167 13.10 -3.70 3.00
C SER A 167 13.93 -4.37 4.09
N LEU A 168 15.23 -4.60 3.82
CA LEU A 168 16.20 -5.20 4.75
C LEU A 168 16.77 -4.19 5.75
N ALA A 169 16.77 -2.90 5.40
CA ALA A 169 17.20 -1.83 6.30
C ALA A 169 16.20 -1.58 7.45
N THR A 170 14.90 -1.78 7.21
CA THR A 170 13.82 -1.50 8.18
C THR A 170 13.96 -2.33 9.49
N PRO A 171 14.28 -3.64 9.44
CA PRO A 171 14.63 -4.43 10.62
C PRO A 171 15.80 -3.87 11.44
N ILE A 172 16.89 -3.42 10.79
CA ILE A 172 18.07 -2.86 11.47
C ILE A 172 17.69 -1.65 12.32
N PHE A 173 16.90 -0.72 11.76
CA PHE A 173 16.44 0.45 12.51
C PHE A 173 15.50 0.08 13.66
N THR A 174 14.68 -0.95 13.49
CA THR A 174 13.81 -1.44 14.56
C THR A 174 14.60 -2.00 15.73
N GLN A 175 15.62 -2.82 15.45
CA GLN A 175 16.52 -3.37 16.45
C GLN A 175 17.32 -2.28 17.16
N LEU A 176 17.83 -1.29 16.43
CA LEU A 176 18.62 -0.22 17.02
C LEU A 176 17.79 0.69 17.93
N LYS A 177 16.54 1.01 17.55
CA LYS A 177 15.62 1.72 18.44
C LYS A 177 15.37 0.94 19.74
N TYR A 178 15.24 -0.38 19.66
CA TYR A 178 15.07 -1.22 20.84
C TYR A 178 16.30 -1.13 21.76
N HIS A 179 17.51 -1.24 21.22
CA HIS A 179 18.75 -1.11 21.99
C HIS A 179 18.89 0.26 22.65
N ILE A 180 18.61 1.34 21.92
CA ILE A 180 18.67 2.71 22.47
C ILE A 180 17.67 2.87 23.62
N ARG A 181 16.43 2.37 23.44
CA ARG A 181 15.39 2.39 24.47
C ARG A 181 15.80 1.62 25.72
N GLY A 182 16.32 0.42 25.55
CA GLY A 182 16.85 -0.38 26.65
C GLY A 182 18.00 0.29 27.39
N ALA A 183 18.92 0.94 26.66
CA ALA A 183 20.01 1.69 27.26
C ALA A 183 19.51 2.89 28.08
N ILE A 184 18.56 3.66 27.56
CA ILE A 184 17.97 4.79 28.29
C ILE A 184 17.26 4.30 29.55
N LEU A 185 16.51 3.20 29.47
CA LEU A 185 15.84 2.60 30.61
C LEU A 185 16.86 2.23 31.70
N TYR A 186 17.90 1.48 31.33
CA TYR A 186 18.95 1.05 32.25
C TYR A 186 19.68 2.23 32.90
N GLU A 187 20.05 3.25 32.12
CA GLU A 187 20.70 4.44 32.68
C GLU A 187 19.77 5.21 33.61
N GLY A 188 18.49 5.35 33.22
CA GLY A 188 17.47 5.99 34.05
C GLY A 188 17.32 5.32 35.42
N LEU A 189 17.38 3.99 35.49
CA LEU A 189 17.37 3.25 36.76
C LEU A 189 18.62 3.51 37.58
N ARG A 190 19.80 3.51 36.94
CA ARG A 190 21.07 3.76 37.63
C ARG A 190 21.20 5.18 38.18
N THR A 191 20.51 6.15 37.57
CA THR A 191 20.55 7.55 38.03
C THR A 191 19.39 7.92 38.93
N MET A 192 18.51 7.00 39.33
CA MET A 192 17.36 7.28 40.21
C MET A 192 17.73 8.00 41.51
N SER A 193 18.87 7.63 42.11
CA SER A 193 19.36 8.26 43.34
C SER A 193 19.65 9.76 43.19
N LYS A 194 19.82 10.26 41.97
CA LYS A 194 20.02 11.69 41.66
C LYS A 194 18.71 12.46 41.47
N HIS A 195 17.57 11.76 41.50
CA HIS A 195 16.23 12.28 41.20
C HIS A 195 15.22 11.86 42.26
N ASP A 196 15.61 11.95 43.54
CA ASP A 196 14.75 11.62 44.69
C ASP A 196 14.17 10.19 44.65
N ASN A 197 14.87 9.27 43.98
CA ASN A 197 14.41 7.91 43.70
C ASN A 197 13.11 7.82 42.88
N ASP A 198 12.77 8.88 42.13
CA ASP A 198 11.67 8.88 41.17
C ASP A 198 12.15 8.31 39.81
N PRO A 199 11.67 7.12 39.41
CA PRO A 199 12.07 6.48 38.16
C PRO A 199 11.63 7.28 36.93
N LEU A 200 10.50 7.99 37.01
CA LEU A 200 9.96 8.76 35.90
C LEU A 200 10.77 10.04 35.69
N GLU A 201 11.11 10.78 36.75
CA GLU A 201 11.92 11.99 36.62
C GLU A 201 13.36 11.68 36.17
N SER A 202 13.96 10.62 36.71
CA SER A 202 15.26 10.14 36.26
C SER A 202 15.24 9.78 34.77
N PHE A 203 14.22 9.03 34.34
CA PHE A 203 14.05 8.69 32.93
C PHE A 203 13.86 9.92 32.05
N LYS A 204 12.99 10.88 32.44
CA LYS A 204 12.75 12.11 31.68
C LYS A 204 14.04 12.89 31.44
N ALA A 205 14.94 12.93 32.42
CA ALA A 205 16.23 13.61 32.30
C ALA A 205 17.11 13.00 31.19
N ILE A 206 17.15 11.67 31.07
CA ILE A 206 17.88 10.97 30.01
C ILE A 206 17.16 11.07 28.67
N ALA A 207 15.84 10.85 28.64
CA ALA A 207 15.02 10.87 27.43
C ALA A 207 15.04 12.23 26.71
N LYS A 208 15.11 13.32 27.48
CA LYS A 208 15.25 14.69 26.96
C LYS A 208 16.51 14.86 26.09
N GLN A 209 17.55 14.08 26.34
CA GLN A 209 18.84 14.15 25.65
C GLN A 209 18.97 13.13 24.50
N THR A 210 18.09 12.13 24.43
CA THR A 210 18.22 10.98 23.51
C THR A 210 17.04 10.82 22.56
N ILE A 211 15.79 10.88 23.05
CA ILE A 211 14.59 10.53 22.27
C ILE A 211 13.58 11.66 22.14
N LYS A 212 13.92 12.87 22.62
CA LYS A 212 13.03 14.03 22.55
C LYS A 212 12.66 14.34 21.10
N VAL A 213 11.37 14.32 20.78
CA VAL A 213 10.87 14.62 19.43
C VAL A 213 11.29 16.03 19.01
N GLY A 214 11.75 16.15 17.76
CA GLY A 214 12.20 17.43 17.19
C GLY A 214 13.64 17.83 17.53
N THR A 215 14.37 17.01 18.29
CA THR A 215 15.82 17.21 18.51
C THR A 215 16.65 16.36 17.56
N ASN A 216 17.80 16.87 17.12
CA ASN A 216 18.71 16.14 16.25
C ASN A 216 19.56 15.13 17.04
N THR A 217 18.91 14.04 17.48
CA THR A 217 19.57 12.93 18.20
C THR A 217 19.79 11.74 17.26
N PRO A 218 20.76 10.85 17.56
CA PRO A 218 20.94 9.61 16.81
C PRO A 218 19.65 8.80 16.69
N PHE A 219 18.85 8.72 17.76
CA PHE A 219 17.56 8.03 17.75
C PHE A 219 16.57 8.63 16.76
N ASN A 220 16.46 9.96 16.70
CA ASN A 220 15.55 10.62 15.77
C ASN A 220 16.03 10.50 14.32
N ALA A 221 17.35 10.52 14.07
CA ALA A 221 17.91 10.20 12.76
C ALA A 221 17.51 8.78 12.31
N ILE A 222 17.63 7.79 13.20
CA ILE A 222 17.20 6.40 12.95
C ILE A 222 15.69 6.32 12.65
N ARG A 223 14.84 7.05 13.38
CA ARG A 223 13.39 7.13 13.08
C ARG A 223 13.13 7.67 11.68
N ILE A 224 13.87 8.69 11.28
CA ILE A 224 13.77 9.30 9.95
C ILE A 224 14.23 8.31 8.87
N TYR A 225 15.37 7.64 9.06
CA TYR A 225 15.87 6.64 8.12
C TYR A 225 14.93 5.47 7.97
N GLN A 226 14.35 4.97 9.06
CA GLN A 226 13.34 3.93 8.99
C GLN A 226 12.11 4.36 8.19
N LYS A 227 11.64 5.59 8.40
CA LYS A 227 10.50 6.15 7.64
C LYS A 227 10.81 6.19 6.14
N TYR A 228 12.00 6.62 5.75
CA TYR A 228 12.42 6.64 4.34
C TYR A 228 12.59 5.23 3.77
N ALA A 229 13.26 4.33 4.48
CA ALA A 229 13.44 2.95 4.05
C ALA A 229 12.11 2.23 3.87
N THR A 230 11.16 2.44 4.79
CA THR A 230 9.80 1.91 4.68
C THR A 230 9.09 2.51 3.46
N ALA A 231 9.17 3.84 3.26
CA ALA A 231 8.54 4.48 2.11
C ALA A 231 9.11 3.99 0.77
N LEU A 232 10.42 3.79 0.68
CA LEU A 232 11.09 3.26 -0.52
C LEU A 232 10.75 1.79 -0.78
N ALA A 233 10.69 0.97 0.28
CA ALA A 233 10.24 -0.41 0.17
C ALA A 233 8.78 -0.47 -0.34
N MET A 234 7.94 0.46 0.08
CA MET A 234 6.54 0.55 -0.33
C MET A 234 6.34 1.18 -1.72
N SER A 235 7.16 2.17 -2.10
CA SER A 235 7.03 2.89 -3.38
C SER A 235 7.44 2.07 -4.59
N ARG A 236 8.03 0.89 -4.40
CA ARG A 236 8.33 -0.07 -5.47
C ARG A 236 7.08 -0.75 -6.05
N HIS A 237 5.91 -0.54 -5.45
CA HIS A 237 4.64 -1.10 -5.89
C HIS A 237 3.67 0.04 -6.30
N LEU A 238 3.90 0.64 -7.47
CA LEU A 238 2.93 1.57 -8.05
C LEU A 238 1.83 0.77 -8.76
N LEU A 239 0.60 0.89 -8.28
CA LEU A 239 -0.58 0.32 -8.93
C LEU A 239 -1.07 1.29 -10.02
N SER A 240 -1.05 0.86 -11.27
CA SER A 240 -1.81 1.53 -12.33
C SER A 240 -3.29 1.18 -12.16
N ILE A 241 -4.11 2.16 -11.76
CA ILE A 241 -5.57 1.97 -11.63
C ILE A 241 -6.17 1.54 -12.98
N CYS A 242 -5.73 2.13 -14.09
CA CYS A 242 -6.22 1.76 -15.42
C CYS A 242 -5.93 0.30 -15.77
N ALA A 243 -4.69 -0.17 -15.55
CA ALA A 243 -4.32 -1.56 -15.82
C ALA A 243 -5.06 -2.53 -14.89
N TRP A 244 -5.27 -2.15 -13.63
CA TRP A 244 -6.08 -2.91 -12.69
C TRP A 244 -7.54 -3.03 -13.16
N GLN A 245 -8.16 -1.93 -13.56
CA GLN A 245 -9.54 -1.90 -14.06
C GLN A 245 -9.67 -2.79 -15.32
N GLN A 246 -8.78 -2.61 -16.29
CA GLN A 246 -8.74 -3.41 -17.52
C GLN A 246 -8.56 -4.89 -17.22
N GLY A 247 -7.64 -5.24 -16.32
CA GLY A 247 -7.40 -6.63 -15.93
C GLY A 247 -8.60 -7.30 -15.27
N LEU A 248 -9.37 -6.58 -14.43
CA LEU A 248 -10.58 -7.13 -13.81
C LEU A 248 -11.72 -7.30 -14.82
N ILE A 249 -11.92 -6.33 -15.71
CA ILE A 249 -12.92 -6.45 -16.78
C ILE A 249 -12.58 -7.61 -17.71
N GLN A 250 -11.32 -7.69 -18.15
CA GLN A 250 -10.83 -8.78 -18.99
C GLN A 250 -11.02 -10.14 -18.31
N ALA A 251 -10.66 -10.27 -17.03
CA ALA A 251 -10.86 -11.51 -16.30
C ALA A 251 -12.34 -11.91 -16.21
N LEU A 252 -13.24 -10.93 -16.02
CA LEU A 252 -14.69 -11.17 -16.01
C LEU A 252 -15.19 -11.66 -17.38
N GLU A 253 -14.79 -11.00 -18.47
CA GLU A 253 -15.18 -11.35 -19.83
C GLU A 253 -14.63 -12.71 -20.29
N GLU A 254 -13.36 -12.99 -20.01
CA GLU A 254 -12.74 -14.31 -20.26
C GLU A 254 -13.44 -15.42 -19.47
N THR A 255 -13.89 -15.13 -18.25
CA THR A 255 -14.64 -16.09 -17.44
C THR A 255 -16.03 -16.34 -18.03
N GLU A 256 -16.75 -15.31 -18.46
CA GLU A 256 -18.04 -15.46 -19.13
C GLU A 256 -17.91 -16.24 -20.44
N ALA A 257 -16.85 -16.02 -21.20
CA ALA A 257 -16.54 -16.77 -22.42
C ALA A 257 -16.26 -18.25 -22.12
N ALA A 258 -15.41 -18.53 -21.14
CA ALA A 258 -15.08 -19.90 -20.74
C ALA A 258 -16.31 -20.66 -20.20
N VAL A 259 -17.18 -20.00 -19.43
CA VAL A 259 -18.46 -20.60 -18.99
C VAL A 259 -19.33 -20.94 -20.19
N LYS A 260 -19.48 -20.04 -21.17
CA LYS A 260 -20.25 -20.32 -22.39
C LYS A 260 -19.69 -21.48 -23.20
N GLU A 261 -18.36 -21.61 -23.24
CA GLU A 261 -17.67 -22.72 -23.90
C GLU A 261 -18.01 -24.06 -23.23
N ILE A 262 -17.91 -24.16 -21.90
CA ILE A 262 -18.28 -25.37 -21.16
C ILE A 262 -19.78 -25.69 -21.30
N LEU A 263 -20.63 -24.69 -21.44
CA LEU A 263 -22.05 -24.92 -21.68
C LEU A 263 -22.34 -25.46 -23.09
N LEU A 264 -21.39 -25.41 -24.03
CA LEU A 264 -21.55 -25.90 -25.42
C LEU A 264 -22.80 -25.33 -26.12
N GLY A 265 -23.12 -24.06 -25.86
CA GLY A 265 -24.31 -23.40 -26.40
C GLY A 265 -25.62 -23.73 -25.68
N LEU A 266 -25.59 -24.49 -24.59
CA LEU A 266 -26.73 -24.72 -23.72
C LEU A 266 -27.14 -23.42 -23.01
N ASP A 267 -28.26 -22.85 -23.42
CA ASP A 267 -28.83 -21.66 -22.78
C ASP A 267 -29.62 -22.07 -21.52
N ILE A 268 -29.08 -21.73 -20.34
CA ILE A 268 -29.69 -22.05 -19.05
C ILE A 268 -30.18 -20.75 -18.41
N ASN A 269 -31.50 -20.53 -18.48
CA ASN A 269 -32.12 -19.43 -17.76
C ASN A 269 -32.29 -19.77 -16.27
N ILE A 270 -31.33 -19.32 -15.45
CA ILE A 270 -31.38 -19.45 -14.00
C ILE A 270 -32.25 -18.31 -13.43
N GLN A 271 -33.51 -18.64 -13.13
CA GLN A 271 -34.42 -17.76 -12.39
C GLN A 271 -34.68 -18.39 -11.03
N ILE A 272 -34.15 -17.75 -9.99
CA ILE A 272 -34.35 -18.15 -8.59
C ILE A 272 -35.38 -17.20 -7.98
N SER A 273 -36.42 -17.73 -7.34
CA SER A 273 -37.43 -16.89 -6.70
C SER A 273 -36.81 -16.12 -5.53
N ARG A 274 -37.27 -14.88 -5.27
CA ARG A 274 -36.89 -14.16 -4.04
C ARG A 274 -37.28 -14.91 -2.76
N LYS A 275 -38.29 -15.79 -2.84
CA LYS A 275 -38.71 -16.67 -1.74
C LYS A 275 -37.70 -17.78 -1.44
N ASP A 276 -36.81 -18.08 -2.39
CA ASP A 276 -35.70 -19.01 -2.25
C ASP A 276 -34.44 -18.31 -1.73
N GLY A 277 -34.58 -17.11 -1.17
CA GLY A 277 -33.50 -16.38 -0.50
C GLY A 277 -32.90 -17.20 0.64
N ASP A 278 -31.62 -16.95 0.91
CA ASP A 278 -30.91 -17.69 1.94
C ASP A 278 -31.34 -17.23 3.34
N ASN A 279 -31.33 -18.14 4.33
CA ASN A 279 -31.54 -17.80 5.74
C ASN A 279 -30.19 -17.64 6.42
N TRP A 280 -29.68 -16.41 6.51
CA TRP A 280 -28.32 -16.12 6.96
C TRP A 280 -28.10 -16.52 8.43
N SER A 281 -29.19 -16.59 9.21
CA SER A 281 -29.17 -17.00 10.61
C SER A 281 -29.01 -18.51 10.83
N ASP A 282 -29.31 -19.34 9.82
CA ASP A 282 -29.13 -20.78 9.93
C ASP A 282 -27.65 -21.15 9.80
N VAL A 283 -26.96 -21.13 10.94
CA VAL A 283 -25.55 -21.47 11.05
C VAL A 283 -25.31 -22.87 11.60
N LYS A 284 -26.37 -23.56 12.01
CA LYS A 284 -26.32 -24.82 12.78
C LYS A 284 -26.71 -26.04 11.95
N THR A 285 -27.57 -25.89 10.94
CA THR A 285 -28.03 -27.01 10.12
C THR A 285 -26.90 -27.45 9.19
N PRO A 286 -26.32 -28.65 9.37
CA PRO A 286 -25.27 -29.15 8.48
C PRO A 286 -25.85 -29.39 7.08
N GLY A 287 -25.10 -29.02 6.04
CA GLY A 287 -25.55 -29.15 4.65
C GLY A 287 -26.53 -28.07 4.18
N TYR A 288 -26.92 -27.12 5.03
CA TYR A 288 -27.82 -26.04 4.63
C TYR A 288 -27.13 -25.03 3.69
N SER A 289 -27.82 -24.70 2.60
CA SER A 289 -27.47 -23.66 1.62
C SER A 289 -28.66 -23.36 0.70
N TRP A 290 -28.72 -22.16 0.15
CA TRP A 290 -29.65 -21.81 -0.92
C TRP A 290 -29.47 -22.67 -2.18
N THR A 291 -28.27 -23.22 -2.42
CA THR A 291 -28.00 -24.12 -3.56
C THR A 291 -28.59 -25.51 -3.35
N GLU A 292 -28.91 -25.88 -2.11
CA GLU A 292 -29.39 -27.21 -1.73
C GLU A 292 -30.92 -27.30 -1.66
N HIS A 293 -31.64 -26.23 -2.03
CA HIS A 293 -33.09 -26.26 -2.15
C HIS A 293 -33.53 -27.35 -3.15
N SER A 294 -34.48 -28.19 -2.74
CA SER A 294 -34.81 -29.42 -3.45
C SER A 294 -35.26 -29.20 -4.90
N HIS A 295 -36.00 -28.13 -5.18
CA HIS A 295 -36.46 -27.81 -6.55
C HIS A 295 -35.33 -27.27 -7.43
N LEU A 296 -34.41 -26.46 -6.90
CA LEU A 296 -33.24 -25.98 -7.65
C LEU A 296 -32.30 -27.14 -7.98
N LYS A 297 -32.02 -27.98 -6.99
CA LYS A 297 -31.19 -29.17 -7.15
C LYS A 297 -31.79 -30.15 -8.15
N ALA A 298 -33.10 -30.43 -8.07
CA ALA A 298 -33.77 -31.30 -9.03
C ALA A 298 -33.73 -30.74 -10.46
N LYS A 299 -33.83 -29.41 -10.61
CA LYS A 299 -33.85 -28.74 -11.92
C LYS A 299 -32.47 -28.72 -12.60
N PHE A 300 -31.40 -28.40 -11.87
CA PHE A 300 -30.12 -28.08 -12.48
C PHE A 300 -29.03 -29.16 -12.32
N LYS A 301 -29.08 -30.00 -11.27
CA LYS A 301 -27.96 -30.89 -10.89
C LYS A 301 -27.41 -31.76 -12.04
N ASN A 302 -28.27 -32.28 -12.89
CA ASN A 302 -27.88 -33.24 -13.94
C ASN A 302 -27.98 -32.66 -15.35
N ILE A 303 -28.32 -31.37 -15.50
CA ILE A 303 -28.65 -30.79 -16.80
C ILE A 303 -27.45 -30.85 -17.75
N LEU A 304 -26.27 -30.46 -17.26
CA LEU A 304 -25.06 -30.42 -18.06
C LEU A 304 -24.51 -31.82 -18.33
N MET A 305 -24.53 -32.72 -17.32
CA MET A 305 -24.13 -34.12 -17.51
C MET A 305 -24.96 -34.80 -18.60
N LYS A 306 -26.28 -34.62 -18.58
CA LYS A 306 -27.18 -35.15 -19.61
C LYS A 306 -26.83 -34.59 -20.99
N HIS A 307 -26.59 -33.29 -21.09
CA HIS A 307 -26.24 -32.64 -22.35
C HIS A 307 -24.93 -33.20 -22.94
N TYR A 308 -23.90 -33.40 -22.13
CA TYR A 308 -22.62 -33.98 -22.58
C TYR A 308 -22.77 -35.45 -23.01
N ILE A 309 -23.59 -36.24 -22.32
CA ILE A 309 -23.89 -37.63 -22.72
C ILE A 309 -24.62 -37.66 -24.07
N GLU A 310 -25.62 -36.80 -24.26
CA GLU A 310 -26.42 -36.75 -25.50
C GLU A 310 -25.58 -36.36 -26.74
N HIS A 311 -24.52 -35.57 -26.55
CA HIS A 311 -23.63 -35.15 -27.64
C HIS A 311 -22.40 -36.08 -27.81
N GLY A 312 -22.29 -37.16 -27.04
CA GLY A 312 -21.18 -38.12 -27.14
C GLY A 312 -19.83 -37.58 -26.67
N ASN A 313 -19.83 -36.54 -25.82
CA ASN A 313 -18.66 -35.78 -25.42
C ASN A 313 -18.10 -36.21 -24.06
N ILE A 314 -18.17 -37.49 -23.67
CA ILE A 314 -17.59 -37.96 -22.39
C ILE A 314 -16.67 -39.16 -22.63
N PHE A 315 -15.37 -38.90 -22.56
CA PHE A 315 -14.28 -39.88 -22.52
C PHE A 315 -13.27 -39.44 -21.45
N ILE A 316 -12.57 -40.37 -20.79
CA ILE A 316 -11.67 -40.07 -19.64
C ILE A 316 -10.67 -38.93 -19.93
N ALA A 317 -10.04 -38.91 -21.12
CA ALA A 317 -9.11 -37.85 -21.49
C ALA A 317 -9.78 -36.46 -21.61
N PHE A 318 -11.05 -36.45 -22.00
CA PHE A 318 -11.86 -35.25 -22.13
C PHE A 318 -12.40 -34.77 -20.77
N GLU A 319 -12.67 -35.68 -19.84
CA GLU A 319 -13.09 -35.34 -18.47
C GLU A 319 -12.00 -34.56 -17.71
N MET A 320 -10.73 -34.96 -17.85
CA MET A 320 -9.60 -34.23 -17.24
C MET A 320 -9.45 -32.82 -17.82
N GLU A 321 -9.65 -32.65 -19.13
CA GLU A 321 -9.60 -31.35 -19.79
C GLU A 321 -10.76 -30.44 -19.35
N ILE A 322 -11.97 -30.98 -19.23
CA ILE A 322 -13.12 -30.27 -18.67
C ILE A 322 -12.82 -29.83 -17.22
N LEU A 323 -12.29 -30.73 -16.39
CA LEU A 323 -11.94 -30.40 -15.00
C LEU A 323 -10.88 -29.30 -14.93
N ARG A 324 -9.90 -29.29 -15.84
CA ARG A 324 -8.91 -28.22 -15.96
C ARG A 324 -9.58 -26.88 -16.26
N GLN A 325 -10.48 -26.84 -17.24
CA GLN A 325 -11.23 -25.61 -17.59
C GLN A 325 -12.14 -25.12 -16.46
N LEU A 326 -12.82 -26.05 -15.77
CA LEU A 326 -13.62 -25.74 -14.57
C LEU A 326 -12.75 -25.17 -13.44
N GLY A 327 -11.55 -25.71 -13.26
CA GLY A 327 -10.54 -25.18 -12.34
C GLY A 327 -10.16 -23.74 -12.68
N GLU A 328 -9.86 -23.45 -13.95
CA GLU A 328 -9.53 -22.09 -14.41
C GLU A 328 -10.69 -21.09 -14.22
N ILE A 329 -11.92 -21.50 -14.53
CA ILE A 329 -13.12 -20.68 -14.27
C ILE A 329 -13.27 -20.39 -12.79
N ASN A 330 -13.18 -21.42 -11.95
CA ASN A 330 -13.32 -21.27 -10.51
C ASN A 330 -12.24 -20.32 -9.95
N GLN A 331 -11.01 -20.45 -10.44
CA GLN A 331 -9.88 -19.63 -10.04
C GLN A 331 -10.05 -18.16 -10.43
N ARG A 332 -10.50 -17.87 -11.66
CA ARG A 332 -10.83 -16.50 -12.08
C ARG A 332 -11.95 -15.90 -11.24
N ILE A 333 -13.00 -16.68 -10.95
CA ILE A 333 -14.08 -16.25 -10.05
C ILE A 333 -13.55 -15.95 -8.65
N CYS A 334 -12.70 -16.80 -8.07
CA CYS A 334 -12.09 -16.56 -6.76
C CYS A 334 -11.30 -15.26 -6.74
N MET A 335 -10.50 -15.00 -7.77
CA MET A 335 -9.74 -13.77 -7.92
C MET A 335 -10.65 -12.53 -8.04
N LEU A 336 -11.70 -12.59 -8.86
CA LEU A 336 -12.69 -11.50 -8.97
C LEU A 336 -13.38 -11.23 -7.62
N VAL A 337 -13.69 -12.29 -6.87
CA VAL A 337 -14.24 -12.20 -5.50
C VAL A 337 -13.23 -11.58 -4.54
N TYR A 338 -11.94 -11.92 -4.65
CA TYR A 338 -10.89 -11.37 -3.80
C TYR A 338 -10.77 -9.84 -3.92
N PHE A 339 -11.05 -9.31 -5.11
CA PHE A 339 -11.03 -7.88 -5.41
C PHE A 339 -12.34 -7.15 -5.08
N LEU A 340 -13.30 -7.80 -4.43
CA LEU A 340 -14.53 -7.17 -3.96
C LEU A 340 -14.33 -6.26 -2.74
N PRO A 341 -15.25 -5.32 -2.49
CA PRO A 341 -15.25 -4.43 -1.33
C PRO A 341 -15.49 -5.19 -0.01
N GLY A 342 -15.17 -4.59 1.14
CA GLY A 342 -15.42 -5.20 2.46
C GLY A 342 -14.17 -5.63 3.23
N GLY A 343 -13.00 -5.25 2.72
CA GLY A 343 -11.72 -5.37 3.42
C GLY A 343 -11.04 -6.68 3.11
N ASN A 344 -10.11 -6.61 2.15
CA ASN A 344 -9.20 -7.67 1.70
C ASN A 344 -8.99 -8.73 2.77
N SER A 345 -9.81 -9.77 2.67
CA SER A 345 -9.73 -10.94 3.51
C SER A 345 -8.29 -11.41 3.44
N ARG A 346 -7.72 -11.80 4.58
CA ARG A 346 -6.45 -12.54 4.53
C ARG A 346 -6.64 -13.72 3.59
N ILE A 347 -5.57 -14.18 2.93
CA ILE A 347 -5.66 -15.38 2.07
C ILE A 347 -6.34 -16.55 2.81
N SER A 348 -6.07 -16.69 4.12
CA SER A 348 -6.76 -17.67 4.97
C SER A 348 -8.27 -17.42 5.15
N GLU A 349 -8.69 -16.16 5.29
CA GLU A 349 -10.10 -15.76 5.40
C GLU A 349 -10.83 -15.90 4.05
N HIS A 350 -10.13 -15.66 2.93
CA HIS A 350 -10.66 -15.82 1.59
C HIS A 350 -10.82 -17.30 1.21
N GLY A 351 -9.83 -18.14 1.54
CA GLY A 351 -9.91 -19.59 1.33
C GLY A 351 -10.94 -20.30 2.21
N ASP A 352 -11.43 -19.63 3.25
CA ASP A 352 -12.53 -20.13 4.09
C ASP A 352 -13.92 -19.92 3.44
N HIS A 353 -14.00 -19.29 2.25
CA HIS A 353 -15.26 -19.06 1.60
C HIS A 353 -15.95 -20.35 1.15
N LYS A 354 -17.19 -20.52 1.61
CA LYS A 354 -17.99 -21.70 1.27
C LYS A 354 -19.49 -21.43 1.17
N PRO A 355 -20.18 -22.13 0.26
CA PRO A 355 -21.62 -21.98 0.04
C PRO A 355 -22.48 -22.83 0.98
N VAL A 356 -21.93 -23.86 1.61
CA VAL A 356 -22.70 -24.84 2.41
C VAL A 356 -22.19 -24.91 3.85
N ASN A 357 -23.11 -25.04 4.80
CA ASN A 357 -22.76 -25.30 6.20
C ASN A 357 -22.06 -26.66 6.35
N GLY A 358 -20.93 -26.69 7.04
CA GLY A 358 -20.22 -27.93 7.41
C GLY A 358 -19.70 -27.83 8.84
N ASN A 359 -18.47 -28.26 9.10
CA ASN A 359 -17.82 -28.07 10.43
C ASN A 359 -17.66 -26.59 10.83
N ARG A 360 -17.74 -25.69 9.84
CA ARG A 360 -17.87 -24.25 10.05
C ARG A 360 -19.13 -23.77 9.33
N SER A 361 -19.68 -22.65 9.75
CA SER A 361 -20.81 -22.02 9.06
C SER A 361 -20.40 -21.51 7.68
N ARG A 362 -21.36 -21.42 6.75
CA ARG A 362 -21.12 -20.87 5.42
C ARG A 362 -20.86 -19.36 5.44
N THR A 363 -20.35 -18.87 4.32
CA THR A 363 -19.95 -17.47 4.14
C THR A 363 -20.42 -16.89 2.81
N VAL A 364 -21.06 -17.69 1.97
CA VAL A 364 -21.64 -17.23 0.69
C VAL A 364 -23.14 -17.38 0.80
N PHE A 365 -23.84 -16.27 0.59
CA PHE A 365 -25.27 -16.14 0.80
C PHE A 365 -25.92 -15.56 -0.45
N ARG A 366 -27.21 -15.84 -0.58
CA ARG A 366 -28.07 -15.22 -1.59
C ARG A 366 -29.12 -14.36 -0.90
N ASP A 367 -29.25 -13.12 -1.32
CA ASP A 367 -30.33 -12.23 -0.90
C ASP A 367 -30.90 -11.48 -2.11
N GLY A 368 -32.18 -11.68 -2.39
CA GLY A 368 -32.82 -11.17 -3.60
C GLY A 368 -32.18 -11.74 -4.86
N ASP A 369 -31.65 -10.83 -5.70
CA ASP A 369 -30.98 -11.13 -6.97
C ASP A 369 -29.44 -11.09 -6.83
N ASP A 370 -28.94 -10.88 -5.61
CA ASP A 370 -27.54 -10.62 -5.33
C ASP A 370 -26.88 -11.76 -4.55
N ILE A 371 -25.62 -12.03 -4.86
CA ILE A 371 -24.74 -12.89 -4.08
C ILE A 371 -23.93 -12.03 -3.12
N TRP A 372 -23.81 -12.54 -1.89
CA TRP A 372 -23.07 -11.90 -0.82
C TRP A 372 -22.01 -12.84 -0.28
N PHE A 373 -20.79 -12.34 -0.14
CA PHE A 373 -19.73 -12.97 0.63
C PHE A 373 -19.70 -12.36 2.02
N ALA A 374 -19.31 -13.12 3.03
CA ALA A 374 -19.10 -12.57 4.35
C ALA A 374 -17.83 -13.10 5.00
N ILE A 375 -17.02 -12.20 5.51
CA ILE A 375 -15.90 -12.57 6.36
C ILE A 375 -16.47 -12.83 7.76
N ARG A 376 -16.30 -14.08 8.20
CA ARG A 376 -16.56 -14.50 9.57
C ARG A 376 -15.24 -14.72 10.28
N ARG A 377 -15.19 -14.40 11.57
CA ARG A 377 -14.03 -14.69 12.44
C ARG A 377 -12.75 -13.96 12.08
N THR A 378 -12.66 -12.71 12.54
CA THR A 378 -11.41 -11.94 12.46
C THR A 378 -10.43 -12.38 13.54
N LYS A 379 -9.11 -12.13 13.39
CA LYS A 379 -8.09 -12.38 14.45
C LYS A 379 -8.46 -11.78 15.81
N THR A 380 -9.29 -10.73 15.82
CA THR A 380 -9.78 -10.05 17.01
C THR A 380 -10.92 -10.77 17.71
N GLU A 381 -11.61 -11.71 17.06
CA GLU A 381 -12.72 -12.46 17.65
C GLU A 381 -12.30 -13.26 18.89
N ASN A 382 -11.12 -13.89 18.88
CA ASN A 382 -10.58 -14.55 20.08
C ASN A 382 -10.36 -13.59 21.26
N ARG A 383 -10.23 -12.28 21.00
CA ARG A 383 -10.08 -11.25 22.03
C ARG A 383 -11.41 -10.63 22.45
N THR A 384 -12.36 -10.49 21.53
CA THR A 384 -13.65 -9.85 21.78
C THR A 384 -14.76 -10.82 22.15
N GLN A 385 -14.56 -12.13 21.92
CA GLN A 385 -15.57 -13.19 22.06
C GLN A 385 -16.88 -12.91 21.29
N MET A 386 -16.82 -12.04 20.27
CA MET A 386 -17.97 -11.66 19.46
C MET A 386 -17.74 -12.06 18.01
N ASP A 387 -18.69 -12.84 17.46
CA ASP A 387 -18.71 -13.25 16.06
C ASP A 387 -18.65 -12.00 15.17
N THR A 388 -17.56 -11.81 14.43
CA THR A 388 -17.46 -10.69 13.49
C THR A 388 -18.11 -11.10 12.16
N PHE A 389 -18.96 -10.24 11.61
CA PHE A 389 -19.62 -10.49 10.33
C PHE A 389 -19.51 -9.27 9.41
N ILE A 390 -18.74 -9.40 8.31
CA ILE A 390 -18.50 -8.31 7.36
C ILE A 390 -18.99 -8.77 5.98
N PRO A 391 -20.19 -8.34 5.55
CA PRO A 391 -20.75 -8.73 4.28
C PRO A 391 -20.24 -7.85 3.13
N THR A 392 -20.15 -8.48 1.97
CA THR A 392 -19.62 -7.94 0.71
C THR A 392 -20.57 -8.35 -0.39
N LYS A 393 -21.17 -7.37 -1.06
CA LYS A 393 -22.07 -7.62 -2.19
C LYS A 393 -21.28 -7.84 -3.48
N CYS A 394 -21.66 -8.85 -4.26
CA CYS A 394 -21.11 -9.05 -5.60
C CYS A 394 -21.80 -8.17 -6.64
N PRO A 395 -21.08 -7.73 -7.68
CA PRO A 395 -21.72 -7.09 -8.82
C PRO A 395 -22.60 -8.10 -9.59
N PRO A 396 -23.69 -7.66 -10.24
CA PRO A 396 -24.68 -8.55 -10.85
C PRO A 396 -24.11 -9.56 -11.86
N ARG A 397 -23.14 -9.15 -12.69
CA ARG A 397 -22.48 -10.06 -13.66
C ARG A 397 -21.77 -11.21 -12.95
N LEU A 398 -21.03 -10.91 -11.88
CA LEU A 398 -20.35 -11.91 -11.08
C LEU A 398 -21.33 -12.78 -10.28
N SER A 399 -22.43 -12.21 -9.77
CA SER A 399 -23.50 -12.98 -9.11
C SER A 399 -24.07 -14.05 -10.05
N ARG A 400 -24.39 -13.71 -11.30
CA ARG A 400 -24.88 -14.66 -12.32
C ARG A 400 -23.87 -15.76 -12.65
N LEU A 401 -22.58 -15.41 -12.73
CA LEU A 401 -21.50 -16.38 -12.93
C LEU A 401 -21.40 -17.35 -11.74
N ILE A 402 -21.49 -16.85 -10.52
CA ILE A 402 -21.45 -17.67 -9.31
C ILE A 402 -22.68 -18.56 -9.23
N GLU A 403 -23.88 -18.08 -9.57
CA GLU A 403 -25.08 -18.91 -9.65
C GLU A 403 -24.93 -20.05 -10.67
N THR A 404 -24.42 -19.73 -11.86
CA THR A 404 -24.15 -20.72 -12.92
C THR A 404 -23.11 -21.74 -12.46
N LEU A 405 -22.03 -21.26 -11.83
CA LEU A 405 -21.00 -22.10 -11.26
C LEU A 405 -21.59 -23.05 -10.21
N GLN A 406 -22.37 -22.54 -9.26
CA GLN A 406 -22.83 -23.33 -8.11
C GLN A 406 -24.00 -24.27 -8.43
N LEU A 407 -24.92 -23.88 -9.32
CA LEU A 407 -26.11 -24.68 -9.65
C LEU A 407 -25.92 -25.63 -10.83
N VAL A 408 -25.01 -25.32 -11.76
CA VAL A 408 -24.85 -26.08 -13.01
C VAL A 408 -23.46 -26.71 -13.09
N LEU A 409 -22.41 -25.89 -13.03
CA LEU A 409 -21.05 -26.38 -13.28
C LEU A 409 -20.53 -27.24 -12.13
N ARG A 410 -20.76 -26.84 -10.87
CA ARG A 410 -20.26 -27.54 -9.68
C ARG A 410 -20.89 -28.93 -9.53
N PRO A 411 -22.19 -29.16 -9.71
CA PRO A 411 -22.76 -30.51 -9.71
C PRO A 411 -22.16 -31.41 -10.79
N PHE A 412 -21.89 -30.84 -11.97
CA PHE A 412 -21.23 -31.55 -13.07
C PHE A 412 -19.79 -31.91 -12.70
N GLU A 413 -18.99 -30.93 -12.28
CA GLU A 413 -17.61 -31.10 -11.78
C GLU A 413 -17.54 -32.18 -10.70
N THR A 414 -18.42 -32.10 -9.72
CA THR A 414 -18.52 -33.04 -8.61
C THR A 414 -18.75 -34.48 -9.07
N THR A 415 -19.57 -34.65 -10.10
CA THR A 415 -19.85 -35.98 -10.68
C THR A 415 -18.60 -36.53 -11.38
N LEU A 416 -17.90 -35.69 -12.15
CA LEU A 416 -16.64 -36.06 -12.80
C LEU A 416 -15.54 -36.37 -11.77
N VAL A 417 -15.36 -35.53 -10.75
CA VAL A 417 -14.39 -35.73 -9.68
C VAL A 417 -14.70 -37.01 -8.90
N GLN A 418 -15.97 -37.29 -8.61
CA GLN A 418 -16.34 -38.54 -7.95
C GLN A 418 -16.00 -39.77 -8.80
N HIS A 419 -16.21 -39.68 -10.12
CA HIS A 419 -15.87 -40.76 -11.04
C HIS A 419 -14.36 -41.01 -11.12
N LEU A 420 -13.56 -39.95 -11.21
CA LEU A 420 -12.12 -40.03 -11.44
C LEU A 420 -11.29 -40.20 -10.16
N PHE A 421 -11.68 -39.55 -9.07
CA PHE A 421 -10.89 -39.42 -7.83
C PHE A 421 -11.59 -39.96 -6.58
N GLY A 422 -12.85 -40.40 -6.70
CA GLY A 422 -13.60 -41.00 -5.61
C GLY A 422 -14.35 -40.00 -4.71
N GLU A 423 -14.98 -40.53 -3.65
CA GLU A 423 -15.94 -39.80 -2.83
C GLU A 423 -15.31 -38.70 -1.96
N GLU A 424 -14.08 -38.91 -1.46
CA GLU A 424 -13.41 -37.93 -0.60
C GLU A 424 -13.10 -36.62 -1.35
N ALA A 425 -12.54 -36.72 -2.56
CA ALA A 425 -12.29 -35.56 -3.42
C ALA A 425 -13.59 -34.82 -3.77
N CYS A 426 -14.66 -35.57 -4.05
CA CYS A 426 -16.00 -35.04 -4.31
C CYS A 426 -16.55 -34.22 -3.14
N LEU A 427 -16.31 -34.64 -1.89
CA LEU A 427 -16.73 -33.88 -0.71
C LEU A 427 -15.99 -32.54 -0.59
N ILE A 428 -14.69 -32.50 -0.92
CA ILE A 428 -13.89 -31.27 -0.89
C ILE A 428 -14.38 -30.30 -1.97
N THR A 429 -14.59 -30.77 -3.20
CA THR A 429 -15.09 -29.96 -4.32
C THR A 429 -16.47 -29.35 -4.02
N LYS A 430 -17.37 -30.07 -3.34
CA LYS A 430 -18.68 -29.53 -2.94
C LYS A 430 -18.59 -28.39 -1.91
N GLN A 431 -17.56 -28.38 -1.07
CA GLN A 431 -17.53 -27.52 0.11
C GLN A 431 -16.81 -26.20 -0.09
N PHE A 432 -15.87 -26.07 -1.03
CA PHE A 432 -14.93 -24.95 -1.03
C PHE A 432 -14.71 -24.32 -2.41
N PHE A 433 -14.37 -23.02 -2.41
CA PHE A 433 -13.80 -22.30 -3.54
C PHE A 433 -12.26 -22.40 -3.46
N TRP A 434 -11.60 -23.22 -4.28
CA TRP A 434 -10.13 -23.35 -4.23
C TRP A 434 -9.37 -22.75 -5.43
N GLU A 435 -8.15 -22.34 -5.10
CA GLU A 435 -7.02 -21.81 -5.88
C GLU A 435 -7.03 -20.33 -6.29
N PHE A 436 -6.07 -19.60 -5.73
CA PHE A 436 -5.75 -18.21 -6.03
C PHE A 436 -4.54 -18.15 -6.99
N LEU A 437 -4.68 -17.47 -8.14
CA LEU A 437 -3.58 -17.22 -9.06
C LEU A 437 -3.02 -15.80 -8.87
N PRO A 438 -1.69 -15.63 -8.74
CA PRO A 438 -1.02 -14.42 -9.15
C PRO A 438 -0.84 -14.45 -10.68
N GLY A 439 -1.50 -13.56 -11.42
CA GLY A 439 -1.27 -13.49 -12.87
C GLY A 439 -2.09 -12.46 -13.64
N TYR A 440 -3.29 -12.13 -13.15
CA TYR A 440 -4.13 -11.12 -13.78
C TYR A 440 -3.87 -9.73 -13.15
N CYS A 441 -3.97 -8.69 -13.98
CA CYS A 441 -3.77 -7.26 -13.68
C CYS A 441 -2.33 -6.70 -13.78
N ASP A 442 -1.28 -7.49 -14.09
CA ASP A 442 0.14 -7.02 -14.05
C ASP A 442 0.51 -6.36 -12.70
N ILE A 443 -0.15 -6.83 -11.65
CA ILE A 443 0.00 -6.35 -10.29
C ILE A 443 0.98 -7.30 -9.59
N ASN A 444 2.26 -6.92 -9.55
CA ASN A 444 3.24 -7.58 -8.68
C ASN A 444 3.08 -7.08 -7.23
N VAL A 445 1.91 -7.30 -6.66
CA VAL A 445 1.50 -6.84 -5.33
C VAL A 445 0.93 -8.03 -4.58
N GLY A 446 1.54 -8.39 -3.46
CA GLY A 446 1.03 -9.46 -2.61
C GLY A 446 -0.30 -9.07 -1.95
N ALA A 447 -0.97 -10.06 -1.36
CA ALA A 447 -2.24 -9.87 -0.68
C ALA A 447 -2.18 -8.78 0.42
N GLN A 448 -1.03 -8.66 1.09
CA GLN A 448 -0.81 -7.67 2.15
C GLN A 448 -0.74 -6.24 1.60
N GLU A 449 -0.02 -6.05 0.50
CA GLU A 449 0.15 -4.76 -0.14
C GLU A 449 -1.15 -4.32 -0.82
N TYR A 450 -1.87 -5.25 -1.47
CA TYR A 450 -3.19 -4.96 -2.05
C TYR A 450 -4.18 -4.49 -0.98
N ARG A 451 -4.08 -5.04 0.24
CA ARG A 451 -4.93 -4.62 1.36
C ARG A 451 -4.80 -3.14 1.69
N GLN A 452 -3.61 -2.58 1.52
CA GLN A 452 -3.35 -1.17 1.76
C GLN A 452 -3.80 -0.31 0.56
N LEU A 453 -3.58 -0.81 -0.66
CA LEU A 453 -4.06 -0.16 -1.88
C LEU A 453 -5.58 -0.01 -1.89
N TYR A 454 -6.31 -1.05 -1.52
CA TYR A 454 -7.77 -1.02 -1.40
C TYR A 454 -8.27 0.12 -0.50
N VAL A 455 -7.68 0.31 0.68
CA VAL A 455 -8.08 1.38 1.62
C VAL A 455 -7.96 2.74 0.94
N GLU A 456 -6.96 2.89 0.09
CA GLU A 456 -6.66 4.12 -0.59
C GLU A 456 -7.53 4.31 -1.85
N ILE A 457 -7.82 3.23 -2.59
CA ILE A 457 -8.84 3.23 -3.67
C ILE A 457 -10.19 3.67 -3.09
N CYS A 458 -10.60 3.12 -1.95
CA CYS A 458 -11.83 3.54 -1.28
C CYS A 458 -11.80 5.03 -0.96
N ARG A 459 -10.70 5.56 -0.43
CA ARG A 459 -10.60 7.00 -0.13
C ARG A 459 -10.69 7.89 -1.35
N VAL A 460 -10.06 7.51 -2.46
CA VAL A 460 -9.99 8.36 -3.66
C VAL A 460 -11.26 8.31 -4.49
N PHE A 461 -11.90 7.14 -4.59
CA PHE A 461 -13.01 6.91 -5.53
C PHE A 461 -14.39 6.79 -4.85
N VAL A 462 -14.43 6.17 -3.67
CA VAL A 462 -15.66 5.84 -2.95
C VAL A 462 -16.03 6.96 -1.97
N GLY A 463 -15.10 7.32 -1.07
CA GLY A 463 -15.23 8.41 -0.11
C GLY A 463 -15.69 7.95 1.27
N SER A 464 -15.87 8.89 2.19
CA SER A 464 -16.59 8.63 3.44
C SER A 464 -18.11 8.53 3.18
N GLU A 465 -18.85 7.86 4.06
CA GLU A 465 -20.32 7.77 3.96
C GLU A 465 -20.99 9.17 3.94
N LEU A 466 -20.34 10.15 4.57
CA LEU A 466 -20.74 11.57 4.57
C LEU A 466 -20.45 12.27 3.22
N GLU A 467 -19.50 11.81 2.42
CA GLU A 467 -19.24 12.35 1.08
C GLU A 467 -20.14 11.70 0.02
N SER A 468 -20.60 10.46 0.22
CA SER A 468 -21.66 9.85 -0.59
C SER A 468 -23.03 10.52 -0.40
N PHE A 469 -23.22 11.29 0.68
CA PHE A 469 -24.41 12.12 0.92
C PHE A 469 -24.60 13.21 -0.16
N LEU A 470 -23.51 13.72 -0.74
CA LEU A 470 -23.57 14.74 -1.80
C LEU A 470 -24.08 14.19 -3.14
N ASP A 471 -24.18 12.86 -3.30
CA ASP A 471 -24.75 12.21 -4.48
C ASP A 471 -26.30 12.05 -4.39
N GLY A 472 -26.95 12.59 -3.35
CA GLY A 472 -28.41 12.81 -3.31
C GLY A 472 -29.28 11.76 -2.59
N ASP A 473 -28.69 10.87 -1.79
CA ASP A 473 -29.44 9.85 -1.05
C ASP A 473 -29.69 10.25 0.41
N ASP A 474 -30.96 10.39 0.79
CA ASP A 474 -31.40 10.59 2.18
C ASP A 474 -30.94 9.42 3.07
N VAL A 475 -30.02 9.70 3.99
CA VAL A 475 -29.79 8.87 5.18
C VAL A 475 -30.18 9.73 6.36
N SER A 476 -31.17 9.26 7.12
CA SER A 476 -31.58 9.89 8.38
C SER A 476 -30.38 10.00 9.32
N ASP A 477 -30.33 11.10 10.06
CA ASP A 477 -29.56 11.26 11.29
C ASP A 477 -29.98 10.16 12.29
N ASP A 478 -29.55 8.93 12.06
CA ASP A 478 -29.72 7.81 12.97
C ASP A 478 -28.73 7.97 14.11
N ASP A 479 -28.94 8.99 14.94
CA ASP A 479 -28.49 8.91 16.33
C ASP A 479 -29.05 9.98 17.28
N VAL A 480 -30.03 10.82 16.93
CA VAL A 480 -30.62 11.70 17.97
C VAL A 480 -31.54 10.90 18.90
N GLY A 481 -32.33 9.97 18.36
CA GLY A 481 -33.23 9.11 19.15
C GLY A 481 -32.51 8.01 19.96
N ILE A 482 -31.46 7.40 19.40
CA ILE A 482 -30.67 6.35 20.06
C ILE A 482 -29.78 6.96 21.17
N ARG A 483 -29.20 8.15 20.93
CA ARG A 483 -28.50 8.91 22.00
C ARG A 483 -29.45 9.40 23.08
N GLN A 484 -30.70 9.74 22.75
CA GLN A 484 -31.72 10.10 23.74
C GLN A 484 -32.05 8.95 24.71
N GLN A 485 -31.82 7.69 24.32
CA GLN A 485 -32.07 6.52 25.16
C GLN A 485 -30.83 6.01 25.92
N SER A 486 -29.70 6.73 25.86
CA SER A 486 -28.45 6.35 26.54
C SER A 486 -27.90 4.96 26.17
N HIS A 487 -28.30 4.40 25.03
CA HIS A 487 -27.68 3.20 24.46
C HIS A 487 -26.59 3.60 23.47
N SER A 488 -25.49 2.84 23.43
CA SER A 488 -24.60 2.92 22.26
C SER A 488 -25.32 2.25 21.08
N ALA A 489 -25.10 2.75 19.87
CA ALA A 489 -25.69 2.15 18.67
C ALA A 489 -25.35 0.65 18.54
N ALA A 490 -24.20 0.20 19.08
CA ALA A 490 -23.84 -1.20 19.18
C ALA A 490 -24.75 -2.00 20.14
N VAL A 491 -25.01 -1.49 21.35
CA VAL A 491 -25.84 -2.17 22.37
C VAL A 491 -27.31 -2.23 21.96
N ALA A 492 -27.83 -1.14 21.37
CA ALA A 492 -29.21 -1.12 20.89
C ALA A 492 -29.42 -2.13 19.73
N ARG A 493 -28.45 -2.25 18.82
CA ARG A 493 -28.51 -3.21 17.69
C ARG A 493 -28.45 -4.66 18.17
N THR A 494 -27.61 -4.98 19.15
CA THR A 494 -27.49 -6.34 19.69
C THR A 494 -28.74 -6.81 20.45
N HIS A 495 -29.47 -5.91 21.09
CA HIS A 495 -30.62 -6.27 21.92
C HIS A 495 -32.00 -6.06 21.25
N TYR A 496 -32.12 -5.14 20.29
CA TYR A 496 -33.44 -4.73 19.77
C TYR A 496 -33.61 -4.86 18.25
N ALA A 497 -32.57 -5.23 17.50
CA ALA A 497 -32.59 -5.25 16.03
C ALA A 497 -32.23 -6.61 15.41
N VAL A 498 -32.46 -7.71 16.13
CA VAL A 498 -32.30 -9.07 15.58
C VAL A 498 -33.47 -9.35 14.64
N GLU A 499 -33.25 -9.17 13.35
CA GLU A 499 -34.24 -9.47 12.31
C GLU A 499 -34.28 -10.98 12.02
N GLU A 500 -35.49 -11.53 11.87
CA GLU A 500 -35.68 -12.93 11.48
C GLU A 500 -35.05 -13.18 10.11
N GLY A 501 -34.16 -14.17 10.02
CA GLY A 501 -33.41 -14.48 8.81
C GLY A 501 -32.04 -13.80 8.69
N CYS A 502 -31.72 -12.83 9.54
CA CYS A 502 -30.42 -12.13 9.58
C CYS A 502 -29.54 -12.59 10.75
N LEU A 503 -28.24 -12.28 10.72
CA LEU A 503 -27.34 -12.60 11.82
C LEU A 503 -27.55 -11.68 13.04
N PRO A 504 -27.29 -12.14 14.28
CA PRO A 504 -27.59 -11.38 15.50
C PRO A 504 -26.94 -9.99 15.61
N SER A 505 -25.86 -9.75 14.86
CA SER A 505 -25.13 -8.47 14.84
C SER A 505 -25.37 -7.63 13.59
N MET A 506 -26.28 -8.05 12.69
CA MET A 506 -26.49 -7.44 11.38
C MET A 506 -27.95 -7.00 11.22
N THR A 507 -28.17 -5.71 11.02
CA THR A 507 -29.50 -5.12 10.74
C THR A 507 -29.70 -4.93 9.24
N SER A 508 -30.94 -4.84 8.77
CA SER A 508 -31.25 -4.52 7.36
C SER A 508 -30.60 -3.21 6.90
N GLN A 509 -30.55 -2.21 7.77
CA GLN A 509 -29.86 -0.94 7.50
C GLN A 509 -28.36 -1.14 7.28
N MET A 510 -27.68 -1.88 8.16
CA MET A 510 -26.25 -2.15 8.01
C MET A 510 -25.98 -2.95 6.73
N LEU A 511 -26.80 -3.97 6.44
CA LEU A 511 -26.69 -4.74 5.20
C LEU A 511 -26.86 -3.83 3.97
N ARG A 512 -27.84 -2.91 3.98
CA ARG A 512 -28.01 -1.91 2.92
C ARG A 512 -26.81 -0.97 2.81
N GLN A 513 -26.24 -0.51 3.91
CA GLN A 513 -25.02 0.33 3.90
C GLN A 513 -23.83 -0.43 3.28
N PHE A 514 -23.58 -1.67 3.70
CA PHE A 514 -22.56 -2.51 3.09
C PHE A 514 -22.82 -2.76 1.61
N GLY A 515 -24.08 -2.98 1.23
CA GLY A 515 -24.50 -3.14 -0.16
C GLY A 515 -24.21 -1.90 -1.01
N ARG A 516 -24.57 -0.70 -0.51
CA ARG A 516 -24.31 0.57 -1.20
C ARG A 516 -22.82 0.81 -1.40
N ILE A 517 -22.02 0.66 -0.34
CA ILE A 517 -20.55 0.80 -0.44
C ILE A 517 -19.99 -0.22 -1.42
N SER A 518 -20.54 -1.44 -1.41
CA SER A 518 -20.11 -2.49 -2.32
C SER A 518 -20.41 -2.14 -3.78
N ASP A 519 -21.62 -1.65 -4.05
CA ASP A 519 -22.03 -1.19 -5.37
C ASP A 519 -21.15 -0.02 -5.86
N MET A 520 -20.87 0.96 -5.00
CA MET A 520 -19.99 2.09 -5.33
C MET A 520 -18.56 1.65 -5.63
N PHE A 521 -18.03 0.68 -4.88
CA PHE A 521 -16.70 0.14 -5.15
C PHE A 521 -16.66 -0.67 -6.45
N CYS A 522 -17.71 -1.47 -6.74
CA CYS A 522 -17.81 -2.18 -8.01
C CYS A 522 -17.85 -1.22 -9.21
N GLU A 523 -18.48 -0.05 -9.04
CA GLU A 523 -18.43 1.01 -10.05
C GLU A 523 -16.98 1.49 -10.30
N VAL A 524 -16.08 1.47 -9.32
CA VAL A 524 -14.67 1.93 -9.49
C VAL A 524 -13.94 1.18 -10.59
N TRP A 525 -14.17 -0.12 -10.75
CA TRP A 525 -13.55 -0.89 -11.82
C TRP A 525 -14.46 -1.20 -12.99
N GLY A 526 -15.66 -0.62 -13.03
CA GLY A 526 -16.61 -0.83 -14.14
C GLY A 526 -17.36 -2.16 -14.06
N GLY A 527 -17.43 -2.79 -12.88
CA GLY A 527 -18.16 -4.05 -12.69
C GLY A 527 -19.68 -3.93 -12.80
N LYS A 528 -20.21 -2.71 -12.92
CA LYS A 528 -21.65 -2.44 -13.03
C LYS A 528 -22.04 -2.25 -14.49
N GLU A 529 -22.96 -3.10 -14.95
CA GLU A 529 -23.42 -3.15 -16.32
C GLU A 529 -24.01 -1.81 -16.79
N GLY A 530 -23.62 -1.39 -18.00
CA GLY A 530 -24.08 -0.14 -18.61
C GLY A 530 -23.55 1.15 -17.96
N LYS A 531 -22.62 1.06 -17.00
CA LYS A 531 -21.99 2.24 -16.37
C LYS A 531 -20.48 2.26 -16.60
N PRO A 532 -19.90 3.42 -16.94
CA PRO A 532 -18.45 3.55 -17.00
C PRO A 532 -17.82 3.44 -15.61
N ALA A 533 -16.52 3.16 -15.58
CA ALA A 533 -15.76 3.13 -14.33
C ALA A 533 -15.87 4.48 -13.59
N ARG A 534 -16.10 4.40 -12.27
CA ARG A 534 -16.30 5.55 -11.40
C ARG A 534 -15.04 6.40 -11.37
N GLN A 535 -15.22 7.70 -11.57
CA GLN A 535 -14.14 8.67 -11.50
C GLN A 535 -13.79 9.03 -10.05
N PRO A 536 -12.56 9.50 -9.77
CA PRO A 536 -12.16 9.98 -8.45
C PRO A 536 -13.13 11.03 -7.88
N ILE A 537 -13.30 11.08 -6.57
CA ILE A 537 -14.24 12.00 -5.89
C ILE A 537 -13.93 13.46 -6.27
N ARG A 538 -12.65 13.85 -6.24
CA ARG A 538 -12.24 15.23 -6.59
C ARG A 538 -12.61 15.57 -8.04
N THR A 539 -12.39 14.65 -8.95
CA THR A 539 -12.78 14.75 -10.36
C THR A 539 -14.28 14.98 -10.49
N ARG A 540 -15.10 14.20 -9.78
CA ARG A 540 -16.56 14.38 -9.74
C ARG A 540 -16.97 15.74 -9.13
N GLN A 541 -16.36 16.14 -8.01
CA GLN A 541 -16.63 17.41 -7.34
C GLN A 541 -16.26 18.61 -8.22
N ASN A 542 -15.13 18.56 -8.93
CA ASN A 542 -14.71 19.60 -9.85
C ASN A 542 -15.71 19.75 -11.02
N ILE A 543 -16.17 18.63 -11.60
CA ILE A 543 -17.23 18.63 -12.62
C ILE A 543 -18.49 19.31 -12.06
N ILE A 544 -18.95 18.91 -10.87
CA ILE A 544 -20.17 19.46 -10.27
C ILE A 544 -20.02 20.97 -10.05
N GLN A 545 -18.89 21.42 -9.50
CA GLN A 545 -18.63 22.85 -9.26
C GLN A 545 -18.56 23.65 -10.56
N GLU A 546 -17.91 23.11 -11.60
CA GLU A 546 -17.77 23.79 -12.88
C GLU A 546 -19.11 23.87 -13.62
N VAL A 547 -19.88 22.76 -13.63
CA VAL A 547 -21.24 22.73 -14.19
C VAL A 547 -22.15 23.70 -13.43
N ALA A 548 -22.12 23.69 -12.10
CA ALA A 548 -22.90 24.62 -11.28
C ALA A 548 -22.53 26.08 -11.57
N SER A 549 -21.24 26.39 -11.71
CA SER A 549 -20.78 27.74 -12.05
C SER A 549 -21.22 28.17 -13.46
N THR A 550 -21.16 27.26 -14.43
CA THR A 550 -21.56 27.50 -15.82
C THR A 550 -23.07 27.71 -15.94
N LEU A 551 -23.85 26.91 -15.21
CA LEU A 551 -25.30 27.06 -15.12
C LEU A 551 -25.67 28.37 -14.42
N SER A 552 -25.01 28.73 -13.31
CA SER A 552 -25.24 30.00 -12.62
C SER A 552 -24.94 31.19 -13.52
N ASN A 553 -23.83 31.16 -14.26
CA ASN A 553 -23.48 32.21 -15.22
C ASN A 553 -24.49 32.29 -16.36
N SER A 554 -24.97 31.15 -16.84
CA SER A 554 -25.96 31.08 -17.92
C SER A 554 -27.35 31.55 -17.48
N LEU A 555 -27.76 31.28 -16.23
CA LEU A 555 -28.99 31.78 -15.63
C LEU A 555 -28.94 33.30 -15.43
N ASN A 556 -27.79 33.83 -15.02
CA ASN A 556 -27.59 35.26 -14.90
C ASN A 556 -27.63 35.98 -16.25
N ALA A 557 -27.20 35.30 -17.33
CA ALA A 557 -27.25 35.84 -18.69
C ALA A 557 -28.63 35.66 -19.36
N ASN A 558 -29.36 34.59 -19.03
CA ASN A 558 -30.66 34.25 -19.62
C ASN A 558 -31.64 33.87 -18.51
N SER A 559 -32.69 34.67 -18.31
CA SER A 559 -33.66 34.51 -17.21
C SER A 559 -34.44 33.19 -17.24
N ASN A 560 -34.43 32.46 -18.37
CA ASN A 560 -35.03 31.13 -18.50
C ASN A 560 -34.10 30.21 -19.32
N LEU A 561 -33.49 29.21 -18.67
CA LEU A 561 -32.81 28.10 -19.35
C LEU A 561 -33.81 26.98 -19.61
N SER A 562 -33.94 26.57 -20.87
CA SER A 562 -34.67 25.34 -21.21
C SER A 562 -33.86 24.11 -20.80
N GLU A 563 -34.54 23.00 -20.54
CA GLU A 563 -33.90 21.71 -20.23
C GLU A 563 -32.88 21.29 -21.32
N ALA A 564 -33.21 21.52 -22.60
CA ALA A 564 -32.30 21.27 -23.71
C ALA A 564 -31.05 22.16 -23.70
N ALA A 565 -31.14 23.39 -23.16
CA ALA A 565 -29.98 24.25 -22.99
C ALA A 565 -29.10 23.77 -21.83
N ILE A 566 -29.71 23.31 -20.73
CA ILE A 566 -29.00 22.72 -19.58
C ILE A 566 -28.22 21.48 -20.02
N VAL A 567 -28.87 20.53 -20.71
CA VAL A 567 -28.21 19.31 -21.22
C VAL A 567 -27.05 19.66 -22.13
N ARG A 568 -27.21 20.64 -23.03
CA ARG A 568 -26.14 21.07 -23.94
C ARG A 568 -24.96 21.69 -23.21
N ILE A 569 -25.24 22.53 -22.21
CA ILE A 569 -24.21 23.15 -21.36
C ILE A 569 -23.44 22.04 -20.62
N VAL A 570 -24.15 21.13 -19.95
CA VAL A 570 -23.54 20.01 -19.20
C VAL A 570 -22.68 19.14 -20.11
N SER A 571 -23.18 18.74 -21.28
CA SER A 571 -22.41 17.92 -22.23
C SER A 571 -21.18 18.64 -22.79
N ALA A 572 -21.28 19.94 -23.05
CA ALA A 572 -20.15 20.74 -23.53
C ALA A 572 -19.08 20.92 -22.44
N THR A 573 -19.49 21.20 -21.20
CA THR A 573 -18.59 21.30 -20.05
C THR A 573 -17.90 19.96 -19.78
N LEU A 574 -18.63 18.83 -19.80
CA LEU A 574 -18.05 17.50 -19.65
C LEU A 574 -17.02 17.19 -20.74
N SER A 575 -17.32 17.50 -22.00
CA SER A 575 -16.39 17.29 -23.11
C SER A 575 -15.12 18.15 -22.99
N HIS A 576 -15.29 19.42 -22.57
CA HIS A 576 -14.18 20.33 -22.33
C HIS A 576 -13.26 19.84 -21.19
N LEU A 577 -13.85 19.44 -20.07
CA LEU A 577 -13.14 18.89 -18.92
C LEU A 577 -12.38 17.62 -19.26
N HIS A 578 -13.00 16.72 -20.02
CA HIS A 578 -12.34 15.49 -20.44
C HIS A 578 -11.12 15.77 -21.33
N ALA A 579 -11.23 16.71 -22.27
CA ALA A 579 -10.12 17.14 -23.12
C ALA A 579 -9.00 17.82 -22.30
N GLN A 580 -9.36 18.69 -21.36
CA GLN A 580 -8.42 19.38 -20.49
C GLN A 580 -7.64 18.37 -19.63
N TRP A 581 -8.31 17.41 -19.00
CA TRP A 581 -7.64 16.40 -18.18
C TRP A 581 -6.76 15.46 -18.99
N ALA A 582 -7.18 15.05 -20.19
CA ALA A 582 -6.33 14.26 -21.06
C ALA A 582 -5.02 15.01 -21.39
N GLN A 583 -5.11 16.32 -21.62
CA GLN A 583 -3.96 17.18 -21.88
C GLN A 583 -3.08 17.38 -20.63
N GLU A 584 -3.67 17.64 -19.47
CA GLU A 584 -2.96 17.80 -18.19
C GLU A 584 -2.25 16.51 -17.77
N LEU A 585 -2.93 15.36 -17.89
CA LEU A 585 -2.37 14.04 -17.60
C LEU A 585 -1.18 13.75 -18.54
N SER A 586 -1.34 13.96 -19.85
CA SER A 586 -0.26 13.79 -20.83
C SER A 586 0.94 14.67 -20.52
N THR A 587 0.70 15.94 -20.17
CA THR A 587 1.75 16.90 -19.82
C THR A 587 2.46 16.50 -18.52
N SER A 588 1.71 16.03 -17.53
CA SER A 588 2.25 15.66 -16.24
C SER A 588 3.01 14.32 -16.25
N ILE A 589 2.56 13.33 -17.04
CA ILE A 589 3.32 12.11 -17.30
C ILE A 589 4.66 12.46 -17.96
N LYS A 590 4.65 13.31 -18.99
CA LYS A 590 5.89 13.78 -19.65
C LYS A 590 6.82 14.47 -18.65
N LYS A 591 6.28 15.35 -17.79
CA LYS A 591 7.06 16.04 -16.76
C LYS A 591 7.65 15.07 -15.73
N ASN A 592 6.86 14.14 -15.19
CA ASN A 592 7.34 13.18 -14.20
C ASN A 592 8.39 12.21 -14.77
N ILE A 593 8.26 11.81 -16.04
CA ILE A 593 9.29 11.02 -16.73
C ILE A 593 10.58 11.84 -16.85
N VAL A 594 10.49 13.09 -17.31
CA VAL A 594 11.65 13.98 -17.42
C VAL A 594 12.31 14.24 -16.07
N ASP A 595 11.54 14.56 -15.03
CA ASP A 595 12.04 14.80 -13.67
C ASP A 595 12.69 13.54 -13.09
N SER A 596 12.10 12.36 -13.30
CA SER A 596 12.68 11.09 -12.84
C SER A 596 13.97 10.74 -13.60
N LEU A 597 14.05 11.05 -14.89
CA LEU A 597 15.27 10.88 -15.67
C LEU A 597 16.37 11.87 -15.23
N ILE A 598 16.00 13.10 -14.85
CA ILE A 598 16.92 14.09 -14.29
C ILE A 598 17.44 13.65 -12.92
N ASP A 599 16.57 13.18 -12.02
CA ASP A 599 16.93 12.72 -10.68
C ASP A 599 17.84 11.48 -10.70
N LEU A 600 17.73 10.66 -11.75
CA LEU A 600 18.59 9.49 -11.98
C LEU A 600 19.90 9.84 -12.72
N GLY A 601 20.12 11.12 -13.07
CA GLY A 601 21.29 11.56 -13.84
C GLY A 601 21.30 11.07 -15.30
N LEU A 602 20.16 10.59 -15.80
CA LEU A 602 19.97 10.06 -17.16
C LEU A 602 19.48 11.10 -18.17
N ALA A 603 18.97 12.25 -17.70
CA ALA A 603 18.61 13.40 -18.52
C ALA A 603 19.26 14.68 -17.98
N ASN A 604 19.71 15.54 -18.88
CA ASN A 604 20.35 16.81 -18.53
C ASN A 604 19.28 17.92 -18.43
N PRO A 605 19.16 18.68 -17.32
CA PRO A 605 18.13 19.72 -17.15
C PRO A 605 18.16 20.82 -18.20
N GLN A 606 19.29 20.98 -18.90
CA GLN A 606 19.53 22.07 -19.86
C GLN A 606 19.07 21.78 -21.29
N THR A 607 18.56 20.57 -21.59
CA THR A 607 18.12 20.20 -22.94
C THR A 607 16.59 20.25 -23.16
N VAL A 608 15.81 20.79 -22.23
CA VAL A 608 14.37 20.98 -22.44
C VAL A 608 14.12 22.23 -23.30
N PRO A 609 13.53 22.14 -24.49
CA PRO A 609 13.27 23.31 -25.33
C PRO A 609 12.21 24.20 -24.67
N VAL A 610 12.54 25.44 -24.38
CA VAL A 610 11.55 26.49 -24.08
C VAL A 610 10.89 26.89 -25.41
N PRO A 611 9.55 26.97 -25.51
CA PRO A 611 8.88 27.41 -26.73
C PRO A 611 9.09 28.92 -26.89
N TYR A 612 10.06 29.33 -27.73
CA TYR A 612 10.20 30.72 -28.11
C TYR A 612 9.33 31.06 -29.33
N SER A 613 8.50 32.08 -29.13
CA SER A 613 7.76 32.82 -30.15
C SER A 613 8.72 33.46 -31.16
N GLY A 614 8.62 33.06 -32.43
CA GLY A 614 9.42 33.62 -33.52
C GLY A 614 8.87 34.94 -34.05
N LYS A 615 9.72 35.96 -34.09
CA LYS A 615 9.60 37.09 -35.04
C LYS A 615 10.66 36.94 -36.12
N LEU A 616 10.24 37.21 -37.35
CA LEU A 616 11.02 37.17 -38.59
C LEU A 616 12.31 38.00 -38.55
N GLY A 617 13.35 37.50 -39.23
CA GLY A 617 14.53 38.27 -39.60
C GLY A 617 15.37 37.55 -40.66
N ALA A 618 15.60 38.22 -41.79
CA ALA A 618 16.06 37.70 -43.07
C ALA A 618 17.53 37.22 -43.18
N ALA A 619 17.71 36.26 -44.10
CA ALA A 619 18.74 36.14 -45.15
C ALA A 619 20.24 36.14 -44.81
N SER A 620 20.95 35.09 -45.25
CA SER A 620 21.79 35.09 -46.48
C SER A 620 23.09 34.28 -46.37
N GLN A 621 23.20 33.30 -47.27
CA GLN A 621 24.39 32.86 -48.03
C GLN A 621 25.58 32.09 -47.41
N ARG A 622 25.81 30.91 -48.03
CA ARG A 622 27.09 30.32 -48.56
C ARG A 622 28.20 29.95 -47.56
N SER A 623 29.02 28.92 -47.75
CA SER A 623 29.15 27.81 -48.70
C SER A 623 30.28 26.88 -48.19
N ASP A 624 30.38 25.68 -48.78
CA ASP A 624 31.60 24.85 -48.97
C ASP A 624 32.01 23.77 -47.91
N THR A 625 31.56 22.54 -48.22
CA THR A 625 32.26 21.22 -48.38
C THR A 625 33.80 21.12 -48.31
N PRO A 626 34.44 19.91 -48.32
CA PRO A 626 34.01 18.50 -48.02
C PRO A 626 35.07 17.59 -47.31
N SER A 627 34.76 16.27 -47.24
CA SER A 627 35.66 15.06 -47.33
C SER A 627 36.41 14.63 -46.04
N ASN A 628 36.55 13.36 -45.61
CA ASN A 628 36.45 11.99 -46.19
C ASN A 628 36.14 10.97 -45.04
N GLU A 629 35.24 9.99 -45.24
CA GLU A 629 35.48 8.53 -45.43
C GLU A 629 36.31 7.78 -44.36
N ASP A 630 35.68 6.88 -43.57
CA ASP A 630 35.80 5.41 -43.75
C ASP A 630 35.00 4.56 -42.72
N THR A 631 33.95 3.90 -43.25
CA THR A 631 33.47 2.50 -43.14
C THR A 631 33.78 1.59 -41.93
N ILE A 632 32.74 0.93 -41.34
CA ILE A 632 32.48 -0.55 -41.27
C ILE A 632 31.55 -1.00 -40.09
N ILE A 633 30.39 -1.57 -40.49
CA ILE A 633 29.56 -2.69 -39.95
C ILE A 633 28.64 -2.52 -38.71
N GLU A 634 27.36 -2.75 -39.01
CA GLU A 634 26.11 -2.90 -38.24
C GLU A 634 26.04 -4.15 -37.33
N PRO A 635 25.12 -4.23 -36.32
CA PRO A 635 23.73 -4.63 -36.61
C PRO A 635 22.63 -3.84 -35.87
N SER A 636 21.50 -3.76 -36.56
CA SER A 636 20.25 -3.06 -36.29
C SER A 636 19.24 -3.89 -35.49
N ILE A 637 18.57 -3.28 -34.50
CA ILE A 637 17.22 -3.68 -34.02
C ILE A 637 16.43 -2.42 -33.67
N SER A 638 15.46 -2.07 -34.51
CA SER A 638 14.46 -1.02 -34.30
C SER A 638 13.21 -1.63 -33.64
N LEU A 639 12.83 -1.17 -32.44
CA LEU A 639 11.63 -1.65 -31.73
C LEU A 639 10.88 -0.54 -30.97
N GLN A 640 10.93 0.70 -31.46
CA GLN A 640 10.34 1.85 -30.76
C GLN A 640 9.33 2.68 -31.58
N GLN A 641 8.99 2.26 -32.79
CA GLN A 641 8.01 2.98 -33.63
C GLN A 641 6.62 2.32 -33.72
N ASP A 642 6.46 1.07 -33.27
CA ASP A 642 5.18 0.35 -33.41
C ASP A 642 4.19 0.57 -32.24
N LEU A 643 4.67 0.89 -31.02
CA LEU A 643 3.78 1.04 -29.86
C LEU A 643 2.95 2.33 -29.87
N THR A 644 3.52 3.42 -30.41
CA THR A 644 2.85 4.72 -30.48
C THR A 644 1.81 4.78 -31.60
N LEU A 645 1.97 4.00 -32.68
CA LEU A 645 1.02 3.93 -33.78
C LEU A 645 -0.21 3.06 -33.46
N LEU A 646 -0.03 1.97 -32.70
CA LEU A 646 -1.12 1.09 -32.26
C LEU A 646 -2.07 1.78 -31.26
N THR A 647 -1.52 2.57 -30.34
CA THR A 647 -2.32 3.28 -29.31
C THR A 647 -3.12 4.45 -29.90
N LEU A 648 -2.57 5.14 -30.91
CA LEU A 648 -3.24 6.26 -31.57
C LEU A 648 -4.38 5.78 -32.48
N ASN A 649 -4.17 4.70 -33.23
CA ASN A 649 -5.17 4.14 -34.15
C ASN A 649 -6.38 3.54 -33.40
N HIS A 650 -6.18 2.98 -32.19
CA HIS A 650 -7.27 2.43 -31.40
C HIS A 650 -8.18 3.52 -30.80
N LEU A 651 -7.60 4.63 -30.32
CA LEU A 651 -8.35 5.80 -29.84
C LEU A 651 -9.09 6.53 -30.97
N GLN A 652 -8.55 6.51 -32.19
CA GLN A 652 -9.22 7.06 -33.38
C GLN A 652 -10.41 6.18 -33.81
N LEU A 653 -10.35 4.87 -33.59
CA LEU A 653 -11.42 3.92 -33.91
C LEU A 653 -12.63 4.07 -32.97
N GLU A 654 -12.40 4.32 -31.68
CA GLU A 654 -13.49 4.62 -30.72
C GLU A 654 -14.15 5.97 -31.03
N LEU A 655 -13.38 6.98 -31.46
CA LEU A 655 -13.91 8.28 -31.85
C LEU A 655 -14.75 8.22 -33.14
N GLN A 656 -14.37 7.37 -34.11
CA GLN A 656 -15.09 7.21 -35.38
C GLN A 656 -16.41 6.44 -35.24
N GLN A 657 -16.55 5.56 -34.24
CA GLN A 657 -17.80 4.84 -33.97
C GLN A 657 -18.87 5.73 -33.31
N SER A 658 -18.47 6.83 -32.67
CA SER A 658 -19.39 7.80 -32.03
C SER A 658 -19.81 8.99 -32.90
N THR A 659 -19.20 9.19 -34.07
CA THR A 659 -19.55 10.32 -34.97
C THR A 659 -19.47 9.91 -36.43
N SER A 660 -20.57 9.39 -36.97
CA SER A 660 -20.78 9.26 -38.41
C SER A 660 -21.75 10.35 -38.88
N ASN A 661 -21.21 11.50 -39.30
CA ASN A 661 -21.62 12.31 -40.46
C ASN A 661 -20.98 13.70 -40.41
N CYS A 662 -20.17 13.99 -41.44
CA CYS A 662 -19.88 15.31 -42.05
C CYS A 662 -18.37 15.66 -42.16
N LEU A 663 -17.93 15.62 -43.43
CA LEU A 663 -16.82 16.31 -44.09
C LEU A 663 -15.35 15.89 -43.86
N GLN A 664 -14.78 15.50 -45.00
CA GLN A 664 -13.38 15.26 -45.33
C GLN A 664 -12.59 16.58 -45.47
N ARG A 665 -11.29 16.59 -45.12
CA ARG A 665 -10.12 16.57 -46.06
C ARG A 665 -8.85 17.16 -45.43
N GLU A 666 -7.72 16.49 -45.74
CA GLU A 666 -6.35 17.02 -45.93
C GLU A 666 -5.56 17.47 -44.67
N PHE A 667 -4.26 17.22 -44.48
CA PHE A 667 -3.15 16.69 -45.29
C PHE A 667 -2.02 16.17 -44.37
N GLN A 668 -1.08 15.45 -44.98
CA GLN A 668 0.03 14.63 -44.48
C GLN A 668 1.27 15.35 -43.87
N GLN A 669 1.94 14.63 -42.97
CA GLN A 669 3.40 14.37 -42.83
C GLN A 669 4.42 15.53 -42.61
N SER A 670 5.24 15.43 -41.56
CA SER A 670 6.63 14.91 -41.67
C SER A 670 7.44 14.99 -40.38
N THR A 671 8.27 13.96 -40.23
CA THR A 671 9.20 13.58 -39.16
C THR A 671 10.59 14.23 -39.36
N ALA A 672 11.36 14.43 -38.30
CA ALA A 672 12.74 13.93 -38.12
C ALA A 672 13.55 14.74 -37.09
N LEU A 673 14.15 14.00 -36.16
CA LEU A 673 15.14 14.40 -35.15
C LEU A 673 16.52 14.69 -35.77
N GLN A 674 17.37 15.44 -35.06
CA GLN A 674 18.79 15.05 -34.92
C GLN A 674 19.49 15.70 -33.72
N SER A 675 20.43 14.92 -33.18
CA SER A 675 21.23 15.04 -31.96
C SER A 675 22.59 15.73 -32.16
N ALA A 676 23.16 16.30 -31.10
CA ALA A 676 24.62 16.50 -30.96
C ALA A 676 25.03 16.75 -29.48
N VAL A 677 26.33 16.62 -29.20
CA VAL A 677 26.95 16.06 -27.98
C VAL A 677 28.00 17.01 -27.35
N THR A 678 28.13 16.96 -26.00
CA THR A 678 29.23 17.38 -25.06
C THR A 678 29.58 18.87 -24.89
N PRO A 679 30.29 19.34 -23.81
CA PRO A 679 30.90 18.66 -22.64
C PRO A 679 30.57 19.28 -21.24
N SER A 680 31.02 18.61 -20.17
CA SER A 680 30.89 18.97 -18.73
C SER A 680 31.65 20.24 -18.30
N PRO A 681 31.25 20.92 -17.19
CA PRO A 681 31.97 20.73 -15.93
C PRO A 681 31.13 20.80 -14.63
N SER A 682 31.76 20.30 -13.57
CA SER A 682 31.45 20.26 -12.14
C SER A 682 30.71 21.46 -11.52
N ASN A 683 29.80 21.20 -10.57
CA ASN A 683 29.73 21.92 -9.29
C ASN A 683 28.81 21.27 -8.24
N ALA A 684 29.27 21.31 -6.99
CA ALA A 684 28.60 20.84 -5.79
C ALA A 684 27.36 21.69 -5.43
N GLN A 685 26.28 21.05 -4.96
CA GLN A 685 25.05 21.73 -4.54
C GLN A 685 24.89 21.81 -3.01
N VAL A 686 24.62 23.04 -2.58
CA VAL A 686 24.17 23.47 -1.24
C VAL A 686 22.67 23.15 -1.07
N PRO A 687 22.15 22.88 0.15
CA PRO A 687 20.72 22.63 0.35
C PRO A 687 19.86 23.84 -0.05
N GLN A 688 18.90 23.58 -0.95
CA GLN A 688 17.98 24.56 -1.51
C GLN A 688 16.93 25.01 -0.47
N VAL A 689 16.89 26.31 -0.18
CA VAL A 689 15.76 26.97 0.47
C VAL A 689 14.59 27.01 -0.53
N CYS A 690 13.40 26.60 -0.09
CA CYS A 690 12.19 26.54 -0.91
C CYS A 690 11.83 27.94 -1.45
N SER A 691 12.13 28.22 -2.72
CA SER A 691 11.88 29.53 -3.36
C SER A 691 10.49 29.67 -3.99
N ASP A 692 9.53 28.79 -3.67
CA ASP A 692 8.14 28.96 -4.11
C ASP A 692 7.40 29.95 -3.22
N ILE A 693 7.49 31.24 -3.58
CA ILE A 693 6.81 32.37 -2.90
C ILE A 693 5.30 32.10 -2.76
N PHE A 694 4.69 31.43 -3.74
CA PHE A 694 3.27 31.06 -3.74
C PHE A 694 2.92 30.02 -2.66
N LEU A 695 3.75 28.97 -2.53
CA LEU A 695 3.62 27.92 -1.53
C LEU A 695 3.74 28.50 -0.11
N LEU A 696 4.72 29.39 0.08
CA LEU A 696 4.96 30.07 1.35
C LEU A 696 3.77 30.94 1.76
N ALA A 697 3.25 31.76 0.83
CA ALA A 697 2.13 32.67 1.08
C ALA A 697 0.84 31.93 1.44
N LEU A 698 0.56 30.79 0.79
CA LEU A 698 -0.64 30.00 1.06
C LEU A 698 -0.58 29.29 2.41
N LEU A 699 0.60 28.77 2.78
CA LEU A 699 0.83 28.15 4.09
C LEU A 699 0.76 29.18 5.21
N GLN A 700 1.29 30.39 5.01
CA GLN A 700 1.16 31.50 5.96
C GLN A 700 -0.31 31.94 6.11
N LYS A 701 -1.13 31.86 5.05
CA LYS A 701 -2.56 32.16 5.13
C LYS A 701 -3.34 31.17 6.02
N HIS A 702 -3.04 29.88 5.91
CA HIS A 702 -3.70 28.83 6.71
C HIS A 702 -3.06 28.62 8.09
N PHE A 703 -1.79 28.98 8.24
CA PHE A 703 -1.02 28.87 9.48
C PHE A 703 -0.27 30.18 9.77
N PRO A 704 -0.98 31.26 10.15
CA PRO A 704 -0.42 32.62 10.27
C PRO A 704 0.67 32.81 11.33
N ARG A 705 0.94 31.77 12.15
CA ARG A 705 2.01 31.77 13.16
C ARG A 705 3.30 31.09 12.69
N ILE A 706 3.36 30.60 11.46
CA ILE A 706 4.54 29.90 10.90
C ILE A 706 5.16 30.78 9.82
N GLU A 707 6.24 31.50 10.16
CA GLU A 707 6.95 32.37 9.20
C GLU A 707 7.60 31.58 8.06
N ASN A 708 8.16 30.39 8.37
CA ASN A 708 8.84 29.53 7.41
C ASN A 708 8.40 28.07 7.58
N PRO A 709 7.41 27.58 6.80
CA PRO A 709 6.96 26.19 6.88
C PRO A 709 8.08 25.23 6.42
N ILE A 710 8.49 24.33 7.31
CA ILE A 710 9.47 23.27 7.02
C ILE A 710 8.72 21.95 6.87
N PHE A 711 8.81 21.33 5.70
CA PHE A 711 8.24 20.00 5.45
C PHE A 711 9.15 18.90 6.01
N LYS A 712 8.56 17.85 6.56
CA LYS A 712 9.29 16.74 7.21
C LYS A 712 9.98 15.79 6.21
N SER A 713 9.66 15.89 4.92
CA SER A 713 10.33 15.13 3.85
C SER A 713 10.12 15.78 2.48
N ALA A 714 11.03 15.52 1.54
CA ALA A 714 10.87 15.90 0.14
C ALA A 714 9.59 15.33 -0.48
N ALA A 715 9.17 14.12 -0.07
CA ALA A 715 7.90 13.55 -0.48
C ALA A 715 6.68 14.32 0.08
N GLN A 716 6.78 14.89 1.29
CA GLN A 716 5.74 15.76 1.83
C GLN A 716 5.73 17.10 1.09
N THR A 717 6.90 17.68 0.80
CA THR A 717 7.00 18.88 -0.05
C THR A 717 6.41 18.63 -1.43
N LYS A 718 6.75 17.49 -2.06
CA LYS A 718 6.25 17.09 -3.37
C LYS A 718 4.74 16.84 -3.33
N MET A 719 4.21 16.15 -2.33
CA MET A 719 2.77 15.97 -2.13
C MET A 719 2.04 17.31 -1.93
N VAL A 720 2.56 18.19 -1.07
CA VAL A 720 1.95 19.49 -0.82
C VAL A 720 2.01 20.36 -2.07
N ARG A 721 3.15 20.37 -2.76
CA ARG A 721 3.30 21.03 -4.07
C ARG A 721 2.32 20.46 -5.09
N MET A 722 2.22 19.14 -5.24
CA MET A 722 1.27 18.49 -6.16
C MET A 722 -0.19 18.75 -5.77
N SER A 723 -0.49 18.86 -4.47
CA SER A 723 -1.82 19.22 -3.97
C SER A 723 -2.17 20.68 -4.32
N LEU A 724 -1.21 21.59 -4.22
CA LEU A 724 -1.42 23.03 -4.44
C LEU A 724 -1.32 23.46 -5.90
N GLU A 725 -0.49 22.78 -6.68
CA GLU A 725 -0.36 23.00 -8.12
C GLU A 725 -1.45 22.26 -8.92
N ARG A 726 -2.25 21.39 -8.27
CA ARG A 726 -3.39 20.64 -8.86
C ARG A 726 -3.04 19.81 -10.10
N ILE A 727 -1.79 19.39 -10.23
CA ILE A 727 -1.25 18.85 -11.49
C ILE A 727 -1.72 17.41 -11.78
N GLN A 728 -2.17 16.62 -10.78
CA GLN A 728 -2.67 15.24 -10.96
C GLN A 728 -3.61 14.78 -9.84
N ASN A 729 -4.46 13.78 -10.12
CA ASN A 729 -4.99 12.87 -9.10
C ASN A 729 -3.87 11.89 -8.72
N PHE A 730 -3.34 11.98 -7.50
CA PHE A 730 -2.28 11.11 -7.04
C PHE A 730 -2.60 10.51 -5.68
N VAL A 731 -2.16 9.27 -5.47
CA VAL A 731 -2.22 8.57 -4.20
C VAL A 731 -0.83 8.60 -3.58
N ALA A 732 -0.68 9.28 -2.44
CA ALA A 732 0.57 9.32 -1.70
C ALA A 732 0.50 8.43 -0.45
N VAL A 733 1.13 7.26 -0.53
CA VAL A 733 1.23 6.36 0.63
C VAL A 733 2.37 6.83 1.55
N MET A 734 2.00 7.56 2.61
CA MET A 734 2.94 8.01 3.63
C MET A 734 2.94 7.08 4.87
N SER A 735 4.11 6.89 5.47
CA SER A 735 4.23 6.22 6.77
C SER A 735 3.36 6.90 7.85
N THR A 736 2.83 6.13 8.80
CA THR A 736 2.11 6.67 9.97
C THR A 736 3.00 7.61 10.83
N GLY A 737 2.39 8.66 11.40
CA GLY A 737 3.07 9.65 12.27
C GLY A 737 3.79 10.81 11.58
N GLY A 738 3.77 10.88 10.24
CA GLY A 738 4.69 11.71 9.46
C GLY A 738 4.18 13.02 8.86
N GLY A 739 3.12 13.63 9.37
CA GLY A 739 2.55 14.87 8.79
C GLY A 739 1.31 14.67 7.90
N LYS A 740 0.64 13.52 8.02
CA LYS A 740 -0.67 13.26 7.37
C LYS A 740 -1.64 14.39 7.71
N SER A 741 -1.71 14.81 8.96
CA SER A 741 -2.59 15.90 9.41
C SER A 741 -2.40 17.24 8.70
N LEU A 742 -1.24 17.55 8.10
CA LEU A 742 -1.08 18.82 7.36
C LEU A 742 -1.73 18.75 5.97
N SER A 743 -1.71 17.59 5.30
CA SER A 743 -2.37 17.40 4.01
C SER A 743 -3.89 17.27 4.11
N TRP A 744 -4.42 17.11 5.33
CA TRP A 744 -5.87 17.14 5.60
C TRP A 744 -6.43 18.57 5.65
N VAL A 745 -5.57 19.57 5.86
CA VAL A 745 -5.97 20.98 6.05
C VAL A 745 -5.65 21.82 4.81
N LEU A 746 -4.83 21.31 3.91
CA LEU A 746 -4.54 21.96 2.65
C LEU A 746 -5.71 21.76 1.69
N PRO A 747 -6.23 22.84 1.06
CA PRO A 747 -7.27 22.70 0.06
C PRO A 747 -6.78 21.80 -1.06
N ALA A 748 -7.64 20.85 -1.44
CA ALA A 748 -7.47 19.99 -2.59
C ALA A 748 -7.45 20.76 -3.92
#